data_AF-A0A0F6CK04-F1
#
_entry.id   AF-A0A0F6CK04-F1
#
_cell.length_a   1.000
_cell.length_b   1.000
_cell.length_c   1.000
_cell.angle_alpha   90.00
_cell.angle_beta   90.00
_cell.angle_gamma   90.00
#
_symmetry.space_group_name_H-M   'P 1'
#
loop_
_entity.id
_entity.type
_entity.pdbx_description
1 polymer ?
#
loop_
_entity_poly.entity_id
_entity_poly.type
_entity_poly.pdbx_seq_one_letter_code
_entity_poly.pdbx_strand_id
1 'polypeptide(L)'
;MKLNKIISVISLGVTGAAFPLSVVFNSYKKTNTKSFINKTTNGVINKDKTNTKVLNNETENLVYQSSDSFYDFEKNDYFKGFITFKGNFDIFNHDNILKLIRQQPQVLYAKKSLAIKNYYLVTLSFKKNSDDKKQFDSFLNTYDLVGDFYEIENDEKIESNPSIAIINGVEDSYVNGGGLSQNLNRYRNNFESNYYTDLDRNVIIQHVDHQVNYYGQKRIGIAVLEVGEGDKHPERALIDANNSYYFDKKITNVYNRWDPYWNGLFHKPTYGNHSTEVASVISGINGVNPYHNLYGVKVNLFNSSLLYAFSGLDNEIDYIRRIDNLKIVNNSWGIGKPKNANSNLFKYNYYSRFLDLLTANERDLIFVIAAGNEGNTNLPKLFGFDLSYNSILVGSNNDDKSLSWFSSRGSNTYSSPLILANGSSYPFKNSRKSGTSYSAPFVSGVLANTLIQYKEKYKLGINSIIAKAALGVSSTNEKNDKTLEKNRLDPSQGVGILNYQKLWSAFNNLKYIRWTDSSDVLVNNLWKSKNVDKSLTIERLQLKKGDNLRISLSWLFKPSSSTVYRWEQNNKDLTSSINYDEQNFNLIFRKTDGNIFKRTESLNNFEFLQVPITEDGSYEIIVSKPNQKPSKTETELALSWTKERI
;
A
#
# COMPACT_ATOMS: atom_id res chain seq x y z
N MET A 1 19.59 65.96 22.12
CA MET A 1 19.50 66.62 20.80
C MET A 1 19.46 65.52 19.75
N LYS A 2 18.33 65.32 19.06
CA LYS A 2 17.82 66.00 17.83
C LYS A 2 18.41 65.41 16.53
N LEU A 3 17.50 65.02 15.63
CA LEU A 3 17.72 64.40 14.33
C LEU A 3 18.38 65.33 13.29
N ASN A 4 18.94 64.72 12.24
CA ASN A 4 18.60 64.93 10.80
C ASN A 4 18.90 63.57 10.12
N LYS A 5 18.06 62.83 9.37
CA LYS A 5 16.93 63.12 8.46
C LYS A 5 17.34 63.77 7.12
N ILE A 6 17.42 62.96 6.07
CA ILE A 6 17.07 63.30 4.68
C ILE A 6 16.11 62.21 4.16
N ILE A 7 15.19 62.59 3.27
CA ILE A 7 14.01 61.82 2.82
C ILE A 7 13.90 61.87 1.30
N SER A 8 13.47 60.75 0.69
CA SER A 8 12.82 60.61 -0.62
C SER A 8 12.44 59.12 -0.74
N VAL A 9 11.20 58.62 -0.78
CA VAL A 9 9.85 59.12 -1.12
C VAL A 9 9.63 59.45 -2.61
N ILE A 10 9.18 58.44 -3.35
CA ILE A 10 7.94 58.51 -4.13
C ILE A 10 7.06 57.31 -3.74
N SER A 11 5.76 57.54 -3.62
CA SER A 11 4.73 56.56 -3.29
C SER A 11 3.45 56.85 -4.06
N LEU A 12 2.57 55.84 -4.16
CA LEU A 12 1.13 55.82 -4.53
C LEU A 12 0.85 54.92 -5.75
N GLY A 13 -0.28 54.21 -5.85
CA GLY A 13 -1.50 54.32 -5.02
C GLY A 13 -1.99 53.01 -4.36
N VAL A 14 -3.03 53.15 -3.53
CA VAL A 14 -3.60 52.14 -2.63
C VAL A 14 -5.12 52.10 -2.78
N THR A 15 -5.71 50.91 -2.70
CA THR A 15 -7.04 50.58 -2.11
C THR A 15 -6.99 49.08 -1.80
N GLY A 16 -7.18 48.56 -0.57
CA GLY A 16 -8.24 48.82 0.41
C GLY A 16 -9.25 47.66 0.30
N ALA A 17 -9.59 46.88 1.34
CA ALA A 17 -9.68 47.17 2.78
C ALA A 17 -9.22 46.00 3.69
N ALA A 18 -9.26 46.22 5.01
CA ALA A 18 -8.86 45.27 6.05
C ALA A 18 -9.81 45.33 7.27
N PHE A 19 -9.49 44.56 8.33
CA PHE A 19 -10.14 44.41 9.66
C PHE A 19 -11.29 43.39 9.76
N PRO A 20 -11.53 42.79 10.96
CA PRO A 20 -10.54 42.21 11.87
C PRO A 20 -10.94 40.82 12.41
N LEU A 21 -9.97 39.98 12.81
CA LEU A 21 -10.22 38.75 13.56
C LEU A 21 -10.22 39.01 15.07
N SER A 22 -11.40 39.03 15.69
CA SER A 22 -11.57 39.10 17.14
C SER A 22 -11.54 37.70 17.79
N VAL A 23 -10.71 37.52 18.81
CA VAL A 23 -10.68 36.32 19.66
C VAL A 23 -11.92 36.27 20.54
N VAL A 24 -12.61 35.14 20.55
CA VAL A 24 -13.57 34.78 21.61
C VAL A 24 -13.28 33.34 22.08
N PHE A 25 -12.71 33.23 23.28
CA PHE A 25 -12.83 32.00 24.06
C PHE A 25 -14.27 31.89 24.56
N ASN A 26 -14.87 30.70 24.50
CA ASN A 26 -15.89 30.37 25.49
C ASN A 26 -15.93 28.88 25.81
N SER A 27 -15.81 28.58 27.11
CA SER A 27 -15.92 27.24 27.68
C SER A 27 -17.37 26.79 27.76
N TYR A 28 -17.66 25.51 27.56
CA TYR A 28 -18.90 24.92 28.06
C TYR A 28 -18.64 23.74 29.02
N LYS A 29 -19.07 23.96 30.27
CA LYS A 29 -19.14 22.94 31.32
C LYS A 29 -20.40 22.08 31.15
N LYS A 30 -20.27 20.84 31.61
CA LYS A 30 -21.34 19.86 31.89
C LYS A 30 -22.46 20.44 32.78
N THR A 31 -23.72 20.10 32.48
CA THR A 31 -24.74 19.82 33.51
C THR A 31 -25.84 18.91 32.98
N ASN A 32 -26.35 18.02 33.84
CA ASN A 32 -27.51 17.14 33.57
C ASN A 32 -28.81 17.87 33.92
N THR A 33 -29.95 17.54 33.29
CA THR A 33 -31.09 16.84 33.96
C THR A 33 -32.33 16.56 33.06
N LYS A 34 -32.73 15.28 33.10
CA LYS A 34 -34.08 14.64 33.04
C LYS A 34 -35.35 15.33 32.47
N SER A 35 -36.19 14.47 31.88
CA SER A 35 -37.68 14.46 31.84
C SER A 35 -38.37 15.39 30.81
N PHE A 36 -39.55 15.08 30.23
CA PHE A 36 -40.26 13.82 29.90
C PHE A 36 -41.45 14.16 28.96
N ILE A 37 -42.06 13.15 28.32
CA ILE A 37 -43.45 13.10 27.77
C ILE A 37 -43.72 13.68 26.36
N ASN A 38 -44.30 12.78 25.57
CA ASN A 38 -44.96 12.89 24.26
C ASN A 38 -45.99 14.01 24.07
N LYS A 39 -46.23 14.37 22.80
CA LYS A 39 -47.62 14.48 22.29
C LYS A 39 -47.72 14.15 20.80
N THR A 40 -48.67 13.26 20.46
CA THR A 40 -49.11 12.87 19.12
C THR A 40 -50.39 13.61 18.74
N THR A 41 -50.58 13.93 17.45
CA THR A 41 -51.85 14.11 16.68
C THR A 41 -51.46 14.55 15.25
N ASN A 42 -51.69 13.79 14.17
CA ASN A 42 -52.92 13.39 13.46
C ASN A 42 -53.70 14.54 12.76
N GLY A 43 -53.71 14.53 11.41
CA GLY A 43 -54.78 15.05 10.52
C GLY A 43 -54.53 16.37 9.75
N VAL A 44 -55.18 16.69 8.61
CA VAL A 44 -55.91 15.86 7.60
C VAL A 44 -55.81 16.50 6.18
N ILE A 45 -55.33 15.72 5.20
CA ILE A 45 -55.65 15.65 3.74
C ILE A 45 -56.45 16.79 3.04
N ASN A 46 -55.87 17.33 1.95
CA ASN A 46 -56.43 17.32 0.57
C ASN A 46 -55.28 17.57 -0.43
N LYS A 47 -54.86 16.60 -1.26
CA LYS A 47 -55.47 16.15 -2.53
C LYS A 47 -55.49 17.22 -3.63
N ASP A 48 -54.63 17.02 -4.62
CA ASP A 48 -55.08 16.95 -6.00
C ASP A 48 -54.38 15.80 -6.76
N LYS A 49 -55.03 15.24 -7.78
CA LYS A 49 -54.62 14.03 -8.51
C LYS A 49 -54.67 14.23 -10.03
N THR A 50 -53.59 13.88 -10.73
CA THR A 50 -53.62 13.21 -12.05
C THR A 50 -52.29 12.46 -12.23
N ASN A 51 -52.23 11.14 -12.01
CA ASN A 51 -52.54 10.05 -12.96
C ASN A 51 -51.52 9.87 -14.11
N THR A 52 -50.52 9.01 -13.89
CA THR A 52 -50.02 8.10 -14.94
C THR A 52 -49.69 6.73 -14.37
N LYS A 53 -49.94 5.69 -15.18
CA LYS A 53 -50.07 4.28 -14.80
C LYS A 53 -48.80 3.65 -14.19
N VAL A 54 -49.01 2.78 -13.22
CA VAL A 54 -48.10 1.66 -12.92
C VAL A 54 -48.22 0.62 -14.05
N LEU A 55 -47.09 0.12 -14.54
CA LEU A 55 -46.97 -1.23 -15.09
C LEU A 55 -45.59 -1.80 -14.70
N ASN A 56 -45.52 -3.11 -14.49
CA ASN A 56 -44.30 -3.80 -14.06
C ASN A 56 -43.23 -3.81 -15.18
N ASN A 57 -41.97 -3.95 -14.77
CA ASN A 57 -40.94 -4.85 -15.35
C ASN A 57 -39.85 -4.95 -14.28
N GLU A 58 -39.69 -6.12 -13.66
CA GLU A 58 -38.75 -7.17 -14.08
C GLU A 58 -37.29 -6.79 -13.84
N THR A 59 -36.65 -7.63 -13.04
CA THR A 59 -35.21 -7.65 -12.78
C THR A 59 -34.44 -7.94 -14.06
N GLU A 60 -33.46 -7.12 -14.41
CA GLU A 60 -32.35 -7.61 -15.22
C GLU A 60 -31.00 -7.07 -14.74
N ASN A 61 -30.04 -7.99 -14.69
CA ASN A 61 -28.72 -7.78 -14.12
C ASN A 61 -27.84 -6.99 -15.07
N LEU A 62 -27.08 -6.00 -14.56
CA LEU A 62 -25.82 -5.61 -15.20
C LEU A 62 -24.65 -6.01 -14.31
N VAL A 63 -24.13 -7.18 -14.67
CA VAL A 63 -23.00 -7.86 -14.06
C VAL A 63 -21.72 -7.04 -14.30
N TYR A 64 -21.08 -6.56 -13.23
CA TYR A 64 -19.68 -6.14 -13.30
C TYR A 64 -18.78 -7.38 -13.37
N GLN A 65 -18.67 -7.94 -14.58
CA GLN A 65 -17.68 -8.96 -14.92
C GLN A 65 -16.28 -8.33 -14.94
N SER A 66 -15.27 -9.14 -14.64
CA SER A 66 -13.89 -8.81 -14.94
C SER A 66 -13.66 -8.85 -16.45
N SER A 67 -12.93 -7.88 -17.02
CA SER A 67 -11.98 -8.25 -18.08
C SER A 67 -10.82 -8.95 -17.37
N ASP A 68 -10.47 -10.20 -17.65
CA ASP A 68 -10.42 -10.89 -18.94
C ASP A 68 -11.73 -11.04 -19.74
N SER A 69 -11.66 -10.63 -21.02
CA SER A 69 -12.71 -10.55 -22.08
C SER A 69 -14.00 -9.76 -21.80
N PHE A 70 -13.93 -8.43 -21.96
CA PHE A 70 -15.11 -7.53 -22.04
C PHE A 70 -15.73 -7.42 -23.46
N TYR A 71 -15.24 -8.20 -24.43
CA TYR A 71 -15.58 -8.09 -25.85
C TYR A 71 -16.16 -9.41 -26.39
N ASP A 72 -17.46 -9.43 -26.66
CA ASP A 72 -18.12 -10.45 -27.48
C ASP A 72 -17.86 -10.11 -28.97
N PHE A 73 -16.68 -10.52 -29.46
CA PHE A 73 -16.25 -10.36 -30.86
C PHE A 73 -17.02 -11.27 -31.83
N GLU A 74 -17.74 -12.29 -31.34
CA GLU A 74 -18.57 -13.12 -32.20
C GLU A 74 -19.80 -12.34 -32.70
N LYS A 75 -20.43 -11.54 -31.82
CA LYS A 75 -21.69 -10.85 -32.11
C LYS A 75 -21.55 -9.36 -32.45
N ASN A 76 -20.42 -8.73 -32.13
CA ASN A 76 -20.23 -7.29 -32.32
C ASN A 76 -18.87 -6.98 -32.92
N ASP A 77 -18.82 -5.89 -33.69
CA ASP A 77 -17.61 -5.23 -34.15
C ASP A 77 -17.28 -4.11 -33.15
N TYR A 78 -16.03 -4.00 -32.71
CA TYR A 78 -15.62 -2.97 -31.75
C TYR A 78 -14.65 -1.99 -32.38
N PHE A 79 -14.79 -0.73 -32.01
CA PHE A 79 -13.98 0.35 -32.56
C PHE A 79 -13.41 1.22 -31.45
N LYS A 80 -12.21 1.74 -31.66
CA LYS A 80 -11.65 2.86 -30.90
C LYS A 80 -11.44 4.03 -31.86
N GLY A 81 -11.37 5.22 -31.31
CA GLY A 81 -11.09 6.40 -32.10
C GLY A 81 -11.41 7.69 -31.39
N PHE A 82 -11.62 8.74 -32.19
CA PHE A 82 -11.92 10.07 -31.68
C PHE A 82 -13.10 10.70 -32.41
N ILE A 83 -13.81 11.57 -31.69
CA ILE A 83 -14.87 12.43 -32.22
C ILE A 83 -14.46 13.89 -32.04
N THR A 84 -14.66 14.71 -33.06
CA THR A 84 -14.45 16.16 -33.05
C THR A 84 -15.59 16.85 -33.82
N PHE A 85 -15.55 18.17 -33.97
CA PHE A 85 -16.57 18.95 -34.69
C PHE A 85 -16.18 19.17 -36.16
N LYS A 86 -17.17 19.25 -37.04
CA LYS A 86 -17.01 19.55 -38.48
C LYS A 86 -16.82 21.03 -38.80
N GLY A 87 -17.11 21.93 -37.85
CA GLY A 87 -17.20 23.37 -38.09
C GLY A 87 -16.72 24.23 -36.92
N ASN A 88 -17.10 25.51 -36.92
CA ASN A 88 -16.60 26.48 -35.95
C ASN A 88 -17.08 26.16 -34.52
N PHE A 89 -16.14 26.17 -33.58
CA PHE A 89 -16.25 25.50 -32.30
C PHE A 89 -16.95 26.31 -31.21
N ASP A 90 -16.97 27.64 -31.32
CA ASP A 90 -17.40 28.55 -30.25
C ASP A 90 -18.90 28.54 -29.92
N ILE A 91 -19.70 27.73 -30.64
CA ILE A 91 -21.16 27.69 -30.55
C ILE A 91 -21.66 26.63 -29.53
N PHE A 92 -20.84 25.62 -29.18
CA PHE A 92 -21.31 24.46 -28.40
C PHE A 92 -20.76 24.42 -26.96
N ASN A 93 -21.67 24.28 -25.98
CA ASN A 93 -21.32 24.02 -24.59
C ASN A 93 -20.64 22.65 -24.46
N HIS A 94 -19.35 22.65 -24.10
CA HIS A 94 -18.45 21.49 -24.23
C HIS A 94 -18.86 20.32 -23.32
N ASP A 95 -19.41 20.58 -22.14
CA ASP A 95 -19.77 19.53 -21.17
C ASP A 95 -21.06 18.80 -21.57
N ASN A 96 -21.95 19.44 -22.35
CA ASN A 96 -23.15 18.81 -22.88
C ASN A 96 -22.82 17.79 -23.97
N ILE A 97 -21.83 18.05 -24.82
CA ILE A 97 -21.49 17.15 -25.95
C ILE A 97 -20.90 15.83 -25.46
N LEU A 98 -19.99 15.84 -24.47
CA LEU A 98 -19.50 14.60 -23.85
C LEU A 98 -20.63 13.79 -23.20
N LYS A 99 -21.63 14.45 -22.61
CA LYS A 99 -22.80 13.80 -22.04
C LYS A 99 -23.67 13.14 -23.12
N LEU A 100 -23.91 13.83 -24.23
CA LEU A 100 -24.67 13.29 -25.37
C LEU A 100 -23.99 12.10 -26.03
N ILE A 101 -22.66 12.13 -26.19
CA ILE A 101 -21.88 11.00 -26.69
C ILE A 101 -22.04 9.79 -25.76
N ARG A 102 -21.89 9.97 -24.44
CA ARG A 102 -22.05 8.90 -23.43
C ARG A 102 -23.47 8.33 -23.32
N GLN A 103 -24.47 8.97 -23.93
CA GLN A 103 -25.86 8.51 -23.93
C GLN A 103 -26.21 7.68 -25.17
N GLN A 104 -25.30 7.55 -26.15
CA GLN A 104 -25.56 6.70 -27.33
C GLN A 104 -25.40 5.22 -26.95
N PRO A 105 -26.35 4.34 -27.31
CA PRO A 105 -26.27 2.90 -26.98
C PRO A 105 -25.00 2.21 -27.46
N GLN A 106 -24.43 2.69 -28.58
CA GLN A 106 -23.22 2.14 -29.20
C GLN A 106 -21.92 2.54 -28.48
N VAL A 107 -21.97 3.48 -27.52
CA VAL A 107 -20.78 4.00 -26.82
C VAL A 107 -20.54 3.25 -25.51
N LEU A 108 -19.53 2.38 -25.50
CA LEU A 108 -19.06 1.71 -24.30
C LEU A 108 -18.29 2.66 -23.37
N TYR A 109 -17.55 3.60 -23.96
CA TYR A 109 -16.73 4.56 -23.21
C TYR A 109 -16.52 5.86 -24.00
N ALA A 110 -16.51 6.99 -23.30
CA ALA A 110 -16.09 8.26 -23.86
C ALA A 110 -15.44 9.18 -22.80
N LYS A 111 -14.35 9.85 -23.17
CA LYS A 111 -13.71 10.93 -22.38
C LYS A 111 -13.24 12.06 -23.30
N LYS A 112 -13.07 13.27 -22.74
CA LYS A 112 -12.36 14.34 -23.43
C LYS A 112 -10.88 13.98 -23.55
N SER A 113 -10.26 14.27 -24.70
CA SER A 113 -8.82 14.15 -24.89
C SER A 113 -8.10 15.18 -24.02
N LEU A 114 -7.00 14.75 -23.39
CA LEU A 114 -6.12 15.61 -22.60
C LEU A 114 -5.00 16.22 -23.45
N ALA A 115 -4.71 15.63 -24.61
CA ALA A 115 -3.63 16.05 -25.51
C ALA A 115 -4.11 16.98 -26.63
N ILE A 116 -5.33 16.78 -27.14
CA ILE A 116 -5.88 17.56 -28.26
C ILE A 116 -7.19 18.21 -27.80
N LYS A 117 -7.19 19.55 -27.76
CA LYS A 117 -8.38 20.32 -27.36
C LYS A 117 -9.54 20.00 -28.31
N ASN A 118 -10.72 19.73 -27.74
CA ASN A 118 -12.00 19.49 -28.43
C ASN A 118 -12.19 18.12 -29.09
N TYR A 119 -11.24 17.20 -28.92
CA TYR A 119 -11.39 15.80 -29.31
C TYR A 119 -11.95 14.98 -28.14
N TYR A 120 -12.82 14.02 -28.42
CA TYR A 120 -13.34 13.05 -27.47
C TYR A 120 -12.88 11.65 -27.86
N LEU A 121 -12.12 11.00 -26.99
CA LEU A 121 -11.67 9.62 -27.18
C LEU A 121 -12.81 8.68 -26.82
N VAL A 122 -13.16 7.78 -27.74
CA VAL A 122 -14.31 6.86 -27.60
C VAL A 122 -13.95 5.41 -27.82
N THR A 123 -14.77 4.52 -27.27
CA THR A 123 -14.80 3.09 -27.59
C THR A 123 -16.24 2.71 -27.87
N LEU A 124 -16.46 2.10 -29.02
CA LEU A 124 -17.76 1.80 -29.59
C LEU A 124 -17.94 0.29 -29.75
N SER A 125 -19.19 -0.14 -29.77
CA SER A 125 -19.61 -1.47 -30.20
C SER A 125 -20.77 -1.32 -31.17
N PHE A 126 -20.68 -1.97 -32.33
CA PHE A 126 -21.78 -2.10 -33.27
C PHE A 126 -22.13 -3.57 -33.40
N LYS A 127 -23.41 -3.91 -33.23
CA LYS A 127 -23.85 -5.30 -33.38
C LYS A 127 -23.74 -5.72 -34.84
N LYS A 128 -23.13 -6.88 -35.11
CA LYS A 128 -23.01 -7.43 -36.47
C LYS A 128 -24.40 -7.60 -37.09
N ASN A 129 -24.54 -7.22 -38.37
CA ASN A 129 -25.80 -7.23 -39.11
C ASN A 129 -26.93 -6.34 -38.51
N SER A 130 -26.57 -5.23 -37.87
CA SER A 130 -27.53 -4.21 -37.38
C SER A 130 -27.38 -2.87 -38.09
N ASP A 131 -28.31 -1.95 -37.84
CA ASP A 131 -28.21 -0.54 -38.26
C ASP A 131 -27.49 0.36 -37.24
N ASP A 132 -26.86 -0.20 -36.19
CA ASP A 132 -26.22 0.56 -35.10
C ASP A 132 -25.24 1.62 -35.61
N LYS A 133 -24.41 1.25 -36.60
CA LYS A 133 -23.45 2.17 -37.23
C LYS A 133 -24.16 3.35 -37.91
N LYS A 134 -25.25 3.09 -38.65
CA LYS A 134 -26.04 4.15 -39.31
C LYS A 134 -26.73 5.07 -38.30
N GLN A 135 -27.22 4.51 -37.19
CA GLN A 135 -27.81 5.30 -36.10
C GLN A 135 -26.75 6.20 -35.45
N PHE A 136 -25.55 5.67 -35.20
CA PHE A 136 -24.45 6.43 -34.63
C PHE A 136 -23.93 7.51 -35.60
N ASP A 137 -23.79 7.21 -36.89
CA ASP A 137 -23.44 8.19 -37.92
C ASP A 137 -24.52 9.29 -38.05
N SER A 138 -25.80 8.95 -37.89
CA SER A 138 -26.91 9.92 -37.84
C SER A 138 -26.81 10.83 -36.60
N PHE A 139 -26.47 10.28 -35.43
CA PHE A 139 -26.16 11.07 -34.24
C PHE A 139 -24.99 12.05 -34.50
N LEU A 140 -23.88 11.57 -35.08
CA LEU A 140 -22.73 12.43 -35.38
C LEU A 140 -23.13 13.59 -36.30
N ASN A 141 -23.86 13.29 -37.39
CA ASN A 141 -24.35 14.31 -38.31
C ASN A 141 -25.32 15.32 -37.67
N THR A 142 -26.16 14.88 -36.72
CA THR A 142 -27.16 15.75 -36.06
C THR A 142 -26.52 16.83 -35.19
N TYR A 143 -25.32 16.58 -34.66
CA TYR A 143 -24.60 17.49 -33.75
C TYR A 143 -23.34 18.11 -34.38
N ASP A 144 -23.24 18.12 -35.72
CA ASP A 144 -22.07 18.58 -36.49
C ASP A 144 -20.74 17.94 -36.02
N LEU A 145 -20.80 16.67 -35.62
CA LEU A 145 -19.65 15.88 -35.21
C LEU A 145 -19.11 15.05 -36.38
N VAL A 146 -17.82 14.79 -36.36
CA VAL A 146 -17.12 13.83 -37.21
C VAL A 146 -16.29 12.90 -36.33
N GLY A 147 -16.32 11.61 -36.66
CA GLY A 147 -15.55 10.59 -35.98
C GLY A 147 -14.56 9.92 -36.92
N ASP A 148 -13.39 9.58 -36.40
CA ASP A 148 -12.43 8.70 -37.05
C ASP A 148 -12.22 7.49 -36.13
N PHE A 149 -12.40 6.29 -36.69
CA PHE A 149 -12.56 5.05 -35.94
C PHE A 149 -11.79 3.92 -36.61
N TYR A 150 -10.96 3.23 -35.82
CA TYR A 150 -10.27 2.01 -36.21
C TYR A 150 -10.86 0.82 -35.47
N GLU A 151 -10.93 -0.31 -36.18
CA GLU A 151 -11.46 -1.57 -35.66
C GLU A 151 -10.50 -2.17 -34.63
N ILE A 152 -11.03 -2.88 -33.65
CA ILE A 152 -10.27 -3.67 -32.68
C ILE A 152 -10.31 -5.12 -33.15
N GLU A 153 -9.18 -5.64 -33.62
CA GLU A 153 -9.06 -7.05 -34.00
C GLU A 153 -8.92 -7.95 -32.75
N ASN A 154 -9.27 -9.24 -32.91
CA ASN A 154 -9.19 -10.23 -31.85
C ASN A 154 -7.82 -10.95 -31.86
N ASP A 155 -6.87 -10.43 -31.10
CA ASP A 155 -5.50 -10.99 -30.96
C ASP A 155 -5.45 -12.29 -30.13
N GLU A 156 -6.14 -13.35 -30.57
CA GLU A 156 -5.88 -14.72 -30.10
C GLU A 156 -4.61 -15.31 -30.76
N LYS A 157 -3.44 -14.77 -30.40
CA LYS A 157 -2.13 -15.46 -30.40
C LYS A 157 -0.97 -14.57 -29.93
N ILE A 158 -0.50 -14.77 -28.71
CA ILE A 158 0.93 -14.58 -28.38
C ILE A 158 1.42 -15.80 -27.61
N GLU A 159 2.30 -16.57 -28.25
CA GLU A 159 3.05 -17.65 -27.61
C GLU A 159 4.09 -17.11 -26.63
N SER A 160 4.51 -17.97 -25.71
CA SER A 160 5.37 -17.61 -24.58
C SER A 160 6.71 -16.97 -24.96
N ASN A 161 7.00 -15.81 -24.38
CA ASN A 161 8.35 -15.41 -24.00
C ASN A 161 8.31 -14.76 -22.61
N PRO A 162 8.92 -15.35 -21.56
CA PRO A 162 8.80 -14.87 -20.17
C PRO A 162 9.79 -13.73 -19.87
N SER A 163 9.88 -12.75 -20.77
CA SER A 163 10.77 -11.59 -20.66
C SER A 163 10.09 -10.43 -21.37
N ILE A 164 9.98 -9.28 -20.69
CA ILE A 164 9.11 -8.15 -21.07
C ILE A 164 7.62 -8.45 -20.83
N ALA A 165 7.28 -8.74 -19.57
CA ALA A 165 5.90 -8.70 -19.06
C ALA A 165 5.79 -7.68 -17.92
N ILE A 166 6.29 -6.46 -18.16
CA ILE A 166 6.30 -5.36 -17.20
C ILE A 166 5.61 -4.15 -17.82
N ILE A 167 4.36 -3.95 -17.37
CA ILE A 167 3.43 -2.86 -17.72
C ILE A 167 2.71 -2.99 -19.07
N ASN A 168 1.76 -3.94 -19.15
CA ASN A 168 0.58 -3.75 -20.02
C ASN A 168 -0.20 -2.52 -19.49
N GLY A 169 -0.02 -1.38 -20.15
CA GLY A 169 -0.49 -0.06 -19.69
C GLY A 169 0.49 1.09 -19.99
N VAL A 170 1.72 0.78 -20.39
CA VAL A 170 2.56 1.68 -21.17
C VAL A 170 2.34 1.29 -22.63
N GLU A 171 1.90 2.24 -23.47
CA GLU A 171 1.83 2.01 -24.92
C GLU A 171 3.24 1.77 -25.47
N ASP A 172 3.40 0.82 -26.41
CA ASP A 172 4.70 0.48 -27.04
C ASP A 172 5.41 1.66 -27.74
N SER A 173 4.71 2.79 -27.89
CA SER A 173 5.26 4.08 -28.31
C SER A 173 6.38 4.61 -27.39
N TYR A 174 6.38 4.26 -26.10
CA TYR A 174 7.38 4.76 -25.14
C TYR A 174 8.73 4.03 -25.18
N VAL A 175 8.80 2.80 -25.69
CA VAL A 175 10.07 2.06 -25.83
C VAL A 175 10.83 2.51 -27.09
N ASN A 176 10.12 2.95 -28.12
CA ASN A 176 10.68 3.30 -29.43
C ASN A 176 10.92 4.80 -29.66
N GLY A 177 10.50 5.69 -28.75
CA GLY A 177 10.51 7.15 -28.95
C GLY A 177 11.60 7.95 -28.22
N GLY A 178 12.21 7.42 -27.15
CA GLY A 178 13.20 8.15 -26.36
C GLY A 178 14.00 7.23 -25.45
N GLY A 179 15.33 7.35 -25.48
CA GLY A 179 16.21 6.43 -24.74
C GLY A 179 15.94 6.43 -23.24
N LEU A 180 15.84 5.24 -22.66
CA LEU A 180 15.78 5.01 -21.21
C LEU A 180 16.91 5.79 -20.52
N SER A 181 16.53 6.80 -19.73
CA SER A 181 17.46 7.59 -18.92
C SER A 181 18.18 6.68 -17.94
N GLN A 182 19.47 6.43 -18.16
CA GLN A 182 20.29 5.60 -17.28
C GLN A 182 20.56 6.34 -15.97
N ASN A 183 19.69 6.14 -14.97
CA ASN A 183 19.93 6.66 -13.63
C ASN A 183 21.08 5.87 -13.00
N LEU A 184 22.06 6.57 -12.43
CA LEU A 184 23.15 5.95 -11.67
C LEU A 184 22.57 5.02 -10.59
N ASN A 185 23.06 3.79 -10.53
CA ASN A 185 22.67 2.83 -9.49
C ASN A 185 23.90 2.14 -8.87
N ARG A 186 24.49 2.79 -7.86
CA ARG A 186 25.54 2.16 -7.03
C ARG A 186 25.03 0.97 -6.21
N TYR A 187 23.72 0.81 -6.01
CA TYR A 187 23.10 -0.26 -5.22
C TYR A 187 22.59 -1.42 -6.09
N ARG A 188 22.96 -1.46 -7.38
CA ARG A 188 22.53 -2.47 -8.37
C ARG A 188 22.59 -3.91 -7.83
N ASN A 189 23.74 -4.36 -7.35
CA ASN A 189 23.92 -5.73 -6.86
C ASN A 189 22.97 -6.06 -5.70
N ASN A 190 22.69 -5.07 -4.84
CA ASN A 190 21.75 -5.23 -3.74
C ASN A 190 20.33 -5.46 -4.27
N PHE A 191 19.93 -4.69 -5.28
CA PHE A 191 18.59 -4.71 -5.87
C PHE A 191 18.36 -5.94 -6.77
N GLU A 192 19.35 -6.33 -7.58
CA GLU A 192 19.27 -7.50 -8.46
C GLU A 192 19.13 -8.82 -7.68
N SER A 193 19.67 -8.90 -6.45
CA SER A 193 19.44 -10.07 -5.59
C SER A 193 17.98 -10.19 -5.11
N ASN A 194 17.21 -9.10 -5.18
CA ASN A 194 15.76 -9.04 -4.97
C ASN A 194 14.92 -8.99 -6.27
N TYR A 195 15.51 -9.39 -7.40
CA TYR A 195 14.87 -9.37 -8.72
C TYR A 195 14.35 -7.98 -9.13
N TYR A 196 14.99 -6.91 -8.62
CA TYR A 196 14.74 -5.53 -9.03
C TYR A 196 15.94 -5.05 -9.84
N THR A 197 15.85 -5.20 -11.16
CA THR A 197 16.93 -4.87 -12.10
C THR A 197 17.04 -3.36 -12.33
N ASP A 198 18.15 -2.91 -12.94
CA ASP A 198 18.28 -1.52 -13.39
C ASP A 198 17.17 -1.13 -14.41
N LEU A 199 16.65 -2.07 -15.20
CA LEU A 199 15.52 -1.83 -16.09
C LEU A 199 14.24 -1.58 -15.27
N ASP A 200 13.92 -2.49 -14.35
CA ASP A 200 12.76 -2.36 -13.45
C ASP A 200 12.77 -1.02 -12.71
N ARG A 201 13.96 -0.64 -12.22
CA ARG A 201 14.21 0.61 -11.52
C ARG A 201 14.03 1.83 -12.42
N ASN A 202 14.64 1.87 -13.61
CA ASN A 202 14.52 3.03 -14.49
C ASN A 202 13.09 3.23 -14.97
N VAL A 203 12.40 2.14 -15.33
CA VAL A 203 10.99 2.15 -15.74
C VAL A 203 10.08 2.70 -14.63
N ILE A 204 10.25 2.26 -13.37
CA ILE A 204 9.40 2.78 -12.28
C ILE A 204 9.77 4.21 -11.84
N ILE A 205 11.04 4.61 -11.96
CA ILE A 205 11.44 6.01 -11.76
C ILE A 205 10.72 6.90 -12.78
N GLN A 206 10.77 6.56 -14.06
CA GLN A 206 10.09 7.30 -15.14
C GLN A 206 8.57 7.33 -14.95
N HIS A 207 7.95 6.20 -14.58
CA HIS A 207 6.52 6.15 -14.31
C HIS A 207 6.13 7.07 -13.14
N VAL A 208 6.84 7.02 -12.01
CA VAL A 208 6.53 7.87 -10.84
C VAL A 208 6.80 9.35 -11.14
N ASP A 209 7.90 9.67 -11.82
CA ASP A 209 8.21 11.02 -12.31
C ASP A 209 7.02 11.57 -13.12
N HIS A 210 6.56 10.82 -14.12
CA HIS A 210 5.41 11.22 -14.95
C HIS A 210 4.11 11.37 -14.15
N GLN A 211 3.82 10.48 -13.19
CA GLN A 211 2.66 10.64 -12.32
C GLN A 211 2.74 11.93 -11.48
N VAL A 212 3.92 12.24 -10.95
CA VAL A 212 4.14 13.38 -10.06
C VAL A 212 4.19 14.71 -10.82
N ASN A 213 5.04 14.81 -11.83
CA ASN A 213 5.37 16.07 -12.50
C ASN A 213 4.41 16.40 -13.65
N TYR A 214 3.84 15.41 -14.35
CA TYR A 214 2.90 15.65 -15.46
C TYR A 214 1.43 15.54 -15.02
N TYR A 215 1.08 14.50 -14.25
CA TYR A 215 -0.30 14.32 -13.76
C TYR A 215 -0.58 14.98 -12.39
N GLY A 216 0.41 15.64 -11.79
CA GLY A 216 0.24 16.36 -10.52
C GLY A 216 -0.07 15.47 -9.32
N GLN A 217 0.23 14.16 -9.39
CA GLN A 217 0.01 13.24 -8.28
C GLN A 217 0.95 13.60 -7.11
N LYS A 218 0.40 13.66 -5.90
CA LYS A 218 1.21 13.82 -4.69
C LYS A 218 2.24 12.69 -4.58
N ARG A 219 3.52 13.06 -4.45
CA ARG A 219 4.62 12.14 -4.10
C ARG A 219 4.27 11.36 -2.84
N ILE A 220 4.62 10.08 -2.76
CA ILE A 220 4.45 9.32 -1.52
C ILE A 220 5.50 9.77 -0.50
N GLY A 221 5.06 9.99 0.73
CA GLY A 221 5.88 10.34 1.86
C GLY A 221 6.30 9.11 2.67
N ILE A 222 7.59 9.00 2.96
CA ILE A 222 8.17 7.99 3.83
C ILE A 222 8.87 8.70 5.00
N ALA A 223 8.45 8.40 6.23
CA ALA A 223 9.17 8.80 7.41
C ALA A 223 10.35 7.86 7.67
N VAL A 224 11.53 8.41 7.93
CA VAL A 224 12.68 7.70 8.48
C VAL A 224 12.76 8.08 9.94
N LEU A 225 12.32 7.17 10.81
CA LEU A 225 12.38 7.33 12.26
C LEU A 225 13.76 6.87 12.71
N GLU A 226 14.45 7.71 13.47
CA GLU A 226 15.82 7.45 13.89
C GLU A 226 16.06 7.86 15.36
N VAL A 227 16.71 6.97 16.12
CA VAL A 227 17.07 7.19 17.53
C VAL A 227 18.40 7.93 17.67
N GLY A 228 19.25 7.91 16.64
CA GLY A 228 20.53 8.59 16.57
C GLY A 228 21.72 7.62 16.54
N GLU A 229 22.94 8.14 16.45
CA GLU A 229 24.17 7.33 16.33
C GLU A 229 24.62 6.75 17.69
N GLY A 230 23.78 5.88 18.26
CA GLY A 230 23.98 5.23 19.54
C GLY A 230 23.98 6.19 20.74
N ASP A 231 24.36 5.68 21.91
CA ASP A 231 24.30 6.43 23.18
C ASP A 231 25.21 7.68 23.22
N LYS A 232 26.23 7.74 22.35
CA LYS A 232 27.21 8.83 22.30
C LYS A 232 26.82 9.97 21.37
N HIS A 233 26.07 9.68 20.31
CA HIS A 233 25.61 10.66 19.33
C HIS A 233 24.09 10.61 19.03
N PRO A 234 23.23 10.56 20.06
CA PRO A 234 21.77 10.48 19.91
C PRO A 234 21.14 11.73 19.26
N GLU A 235 21.89 12.85 19.19
CA GLU A 235 21.52 14.04 18.43
C GLU A 235 21.53 13.82 16.92
N ARG A 236 22.30 12.84 16.42
CA ARG A 236 22.55 12.59 15.00
C ARG A 236 21.48 11.69 14.37
N ALA A 237 20.27 12.22 14.23
CA ALA A 237 19.13 11.46 13.72
C ALA A 237 18.57 11.99 12.38
N LEU A 238 18.86 13.22 11.99
CA LEU A 238 18.25 13.86 10.82
C LEU A 238 18.96 13.46 9.50
N ILE A 239 18.27 13.63 8.36
CA ILE A 239 18.79 13.27 7.03
C ILE A 239 19.61 14.45 6.47
N ASP A 240 20.87 14.24 6.09
CA ASP A 240 21.66 15.25 5.38
C ASP A 240 21.31 15.30 3.89
N ALA A 241 20.25 16.05 3.57
CA ALA A 241 19.85 16.38 2.21
C ALA A 241 20.88 17.23 1.43
N ASN A 242 21.96 17.71 2.07
CA ASN A 242 23.03 18.43 1.37
C ASN A 242 24.11 17.51 0.82
N ASN A 243 24.12 16.22 1.20
CA ASN A 243 25.12 15.26 0.74
C ASN A 243 24.85 14.82 -0.70
N SER A 244 25.46 15.52 -1.67
CA SER A 244 25.32 15.29 -3.11
C SER A 244 25.74 13.90 -3.60
N TYR A 245 26.39 13.09 -2.76
CA TYR A 245 26.63 11.67 -3.06
C TYR A 245 25.34 10.83 -2.97
N TYR A 246 24.40 11.24 -2.11
CA TYR A 246 23.16 10.51 -1.84
C TYR A 246 21.94 11.17 -2.48
N PHE A 247 21.88 12.50 -2.54
CA PHE A 247 20.67 13.24 -2.92
C PHE A 247 20.93 14.32 -3.96
N ASP A 248 20.01 14.47 -4.92
CA ASP A 248 19.89 15.67 -5.73
C ASP A 248 18.75 16.52 -5.17
N LYS A 249 19.07 17.73 -4.68
CA LYS A 249 18.10 18.67 -4.11
C LYS A 249 17.03 19.16 -5.10
N LYS A 250 17.24 18.99 -6.41
CA LYS A 250 16.25 19.31 -7.44
C LYS A 250 15.21 18.21 -7.62
N ILE A 251 15.53 16.98 -7.21
CA ILE A 251 14.71 15.78 -7.45
C ILE A 251 14.15 15.24 -6.13
N THR A 252 15.01 15.00 -5.13
CA THR A 252 14.62 14.42 -3.83
C THR A 252 14.20 15.50 -2.85
N ASN A 253 12.98 15.41 -2.35
CA ASN A 253 12.49 16.29 -1.28
C ASN A 253 12.75 15.66 0.09
N VAL A 254 13.37 16.41 1.00
CA VAL A 254 13.65 15.97 2.37
C VAL A 254 13.16 17.02 3.37
N TYR A 255 12.33 16.60 4.31
CA TYR A 255 11.76 17.45 5.37
C TYR A 255 12.16 16.88 6.73
N ASN A 256 13.12 17.53 7.40
CA ASN A 256 13.54 17.12 8.74
C ASN A 256 12.65 17.79 9.81
N ARG A 257 12.08 16.99 10.71
CA ARG A 257 11.34 17.47 11.88
C ARG A 257 12.01 17.02 13.17
N TRP A 258 12.05 17.93 14.11
CA TRP A 258 12.57 17.74 15.45
C TRP A 258 11.61 18.32 16.49
N ASP A 259 11.70 17.80 17.70
CA ASP A 259 11.19 18.44 18.91
C ASP A 259 12.37 19.14 19.62
N PRO A 260 12.29 20.44 19.95
CA PRO A 260 13.37 21.12 20.67
C PRO A 260 13.58 20.67 22.11
N TYR A 261 12.60 19.99 22.72
CA TYR A 261 12.66 19.55 24.10
C TYR A 261 13.10 18.10 24.20
N TRP A 262 14.43 17.89 24.19
CA TRP A 262 15.01 16.56 24.37
C TRP A 262 16.05 16.57 25.50
N ASN A 263 15.95 15.62 26.43
CA ASN A 263 16.80 15.51 27.62
C ASN A 263 16.94 16.81 28.47
N GLY A 264 15.87 17.63 28.56
CA GLY A 264 15.82 18.80 29.46
C GLY A 264 16.79 19.94 29.10
N LEU A 265 17.45 19.84 27.95
CA LEU A 265 18.46 20.75 27.46
C LEU A 265 18.17 21.08 25.99
N PHE A 266 18.50 22.29 25.54
CA PHE A 266 18.34 22.69 24.14
C PHE A 266 19.44 22.10 23.25
N HIS A 267 19.36 20.79 22.99
CA HIS A 267 20.16 20.14 21.97
C HIS A 267 19.50 20.32 20.60
N LYS A 268 20.20 20.97 19.66
CA LYS A 268 19.80 20.96 18.26
C LYS A 268 20.20 19.59 17.68
N PRO A 269 19.25 18.75 17.22
CA PRO A 269 19.61 17.53 16.52
C PRO A 269 20.34 17.87 15.22
N THR A 270 21.24 17.00 14.83
CA THR A 270 22.08 17.16 13.65
C THR A 270 21.85 15.99 12.70
N TYR A 271 22.52 16.02 11.55
CA TYR A 271 22.42 14.93 10.59
C TYR A 271 23.18 13.69 11.08
N GLY A 272 22.59 12.51 10.90
CA GLY A 272 23.22 11.22 11.13
C GLY A 272 23.65 10.56 9.83
N ASN A 273 24.80 9.89 9.82
CA ASN A 273 25.22 9.10 8.68
C ASN A 273 24.24 7.95 8.45
N HIS A 274 23.81 7.28 9.52
CA HIS A 274 22.90 6.14 9.44
C HIS A 274 21.55 6.52 8.81
N SER A 275 20.84 7.52 9.33
CA SER A 275 19.56 7.96 8.73
C SER A 275 19.72 8.53 7.32
N THR A 276 20.84 9.19 7.02
CA THR A 276 21.16 9.65 5.65
C THR A 276 21.33 8.48 4.69
N GLU A 277 22.01 7.41 5.10
CA GLU A 277 22.22 6.17 4.33
C GLU A 277 20.93 5.34 4.19
N VAL A 278 20.14 5.21 5.27
CA VAL A 278 18.81 4.59 5.24
C VAL A 278 17.89 5.33 4.25
N ALA A 279 17.83 6.66 4.36
CA ALA A 279 17.06 7.51 3.47
C ALA A 279 17.55 7.44 2.00
N SER A 280 18.86 7.30 1.77
CA SER A 280 19.42 7.20 0.42
C SER A 280 19.08 5.89 -0.26
N VAL A 281 18.87 4.79 0.47
CA VAL A 281 18.35 3.53 -0.07
C VAL A 281 16.88 3.68 -0.51
N ILE A 282 16.06 4.44 0.23
CA ILE A 282 14.64 4.69 -0.13
C ILE A 282 14.56 5.58 -1.37
N SER A 283 15.09 6.80 -1.29
CA SER A 283 14.83 7.88 -2.24
C SER A 283 16.05 8.76 -2.56
N GLY A 284 17.25 8.22 -2.37
CA GLY A 284 18.47 8.82 -2.91
C GLY A 284 18.60 8.62 -4.42
N ILE A 285 19.59 9.27 -5.04
CA ILE A 285 19.89 9.17 -6.48
C ILE A 285 20.20 7.74 -6.91
N ASN A 286 20.75 6.92 -6.01
CA ASN A 286 21.01 5.48 -6.18
C ASN A 286 19.90 4.59 -5.55
N GLY A 287 18.98 5.19 -4.80
CA GLY A 287 17.93 4.49 -4.06
C GLY A 287 16.83 3.90 -4.95
N VAL A 288 15.81 3.30 -4.33
CA VAL A 288 14.72 2.64 -5.07
C VAL A 288 14.03 3.59 -6.05
N ASN A 289 13.71 4.81 -5.62
CA ASN A 289 13.15 5.86 -6.49
C ASN A 289 13.32 7.27 -5.88
N PRO A 290 14.00 8.23 -6.54
CA PRO A 290 14.26 9.57 -5.98
C PRO A 290 13.06 10.53 -5.97
N TYR A 291 11.93 10.14 -6.58
CA TYR A 291 10.73 10.99 -6.68
C TYR A 291 9.79 10.92 -5.47
N HIS A 292 10.14 10.19 -4.42
CA HIS A 292 9.37 10.20 -3.16
C HIS A 292 9.73 11.41 -2.28
N ASN A 293 8.92 11.67 -1.25
CA ASN A 293 9.25 12.61 -0.18
C ASN A 293 9.83 11.85 1.02
N LEU A 294 10.95 12.30 1.55
CA LEU A 294 11.54 11.79 2.78
C LEU A 294 11.22 12.72 3.95
N TYR A 295 10.79 12.15 5.08
CA TYR A 295 10.57 12.87 6.33
C TYR A 295 11.54 12.33 7.39
N GLY A 296 12.61 13.08 7.70
CA GLY A 296 13.53 12.69 8.77
C GLY A 296 12.94 13.05 10.12
N VAL A 297 12.72 12.05 10.99
CA VAL A 297 12.06 12.24 12.29
C VAL A 297 12.94 11.66 13.39
N LYS A 298 13.47 12.53 14.25
CA LYS A 298 14.13 12.13 15.50
C LYS A 298 13.09 11.45 16.40
N VAL A 299 13.42 10.25 16.88
CA VAL A 299 12.67 9.51 17.90
C VAL A 299 13.16 9.89 19.30
N ASN A 300 12.23 10.33 20.13
CA ASN A 300 12.42 10.50 21.57
C ASN A 300 11.93 9.23 22.29
N LEU A 301 12.86 8.37 22.71
CA LEU A 301 12.55 7.21 23.53
C LEU A 301 12.33 7.58 25.01
N PHE A 302 11.51 6.78 25.70
CA PHE A 302 11.30 6.91 27.15
C PHE A 302 12.61 6.88 27.93
N ASN A 303 12.83 7.89 28.79
CA ASN A 303 13.93 7.94 29.75
C ASN A 303 13.36 8.10 31.17
N SER A 304 13.82 7.29 32.12
CA SER A 304 13.21 7.08 33.45
C SER A 304 13.59 8.14 34.51
N SER A 305 14.09 9.30 34.09
CA SER A 305 14.53 10.35 35.01
C SER A 305 13.40 11.38 35.28
N LEU A 306 13.43 12.03 36.44
CA LEU A 306 12.28 12.76 37.02
C LEU A 306 11.86 14.08 36.33
N LEU A 307 12.49 14.47 35.22
CA LEU A 307 12.44 15.83 34.64
C LEU A 307 12.30 15.87 33.09
N TYR A 308 11.92 14.77 32.44
CA TYR A 308 12.13 14.59 30.99
C TYR A 308 10.84 14.25 30.22
N ALA A 309 10.84 14.52 28.90
CA ALA A 309 9.66 14.41 28.06
C ALA A 309 9.16 12.96 27.93
N PHE A 310 7.90 12.72 28.29
CA PHE A 310 7.22 11.42 28.28
C PHE A 310 6.43 11.19 26.98
N SER A 311 7.08 11.06 25.82
CA SER A 311 6.39 10.69 24.56
C SER A 311 6.84 9.32 24.05
N GLY A 312 5.93 8.36 23.93
CA GLY A 312 6.23 6.98 23.58
C GLY A 312 6.27 6.70 22.09
N LEU A 313 6.93 7.56 21.30
CA LEU A 313 6.66 7.82 19.87
C LEU A 313 5.40 8.67 19.62
N ASP A 314 4.57 8.96 20.63
CA ASP A 314 3.28 9.64 20.42
C ASP A 314 3.43 11.00 19.70
N ASN A 315 4.44 11.79 20.06
CA ASN A 315 4.71 13.10 19.44
C ASN A 315 5.22 12.98 17.99
N GLU A 316 5.99 11.94 17.68
CA GLU A 316 6.49 11.57 16.36
C GLU A 316 5.35 11.14 15.46
N ILE A 317 4.51 10.24 15.96
CA ILE A 317 3.33 9.70 15.29
C ILE A 317 2.27 10.77 15.06
N ASP A 318 1.97 11.64 16.04
CA ASP A 318 0.98 12.71 15.87
C ASP A 318 1.40 13.79 14.87
N TYR A 319 2.70 13.93 14.60
CA TYR A 319 3.20 14.72 13.48
C TYR A 319 3.03 13.97 12.15
N ILE A 320 3.42 12.70 12.11
CA ILE A 320 3.32 11.82 10.94
C ILE A 320 1.87 11.75 10.42
N ARG A 321 0.90 11.56 11.33
CA ARG A 321 -0.55 11.55 11.06
C ARG A 321 -1.08 12.81 10.38
N ARG A 322 -0.44 13.97 10.61
CA ARG A 322 -0.88 15.27 10.05
C ARG A 322 -0.35 15.53 8.64
N ILE A 323 0.53 14.68 8.13
CA ILE A 323 1.11 14.82 6.79
C ILE A 323 0.32 13.94 5.82
N ASP A 324 -0.48 14.58 4.97
CA ASP A 324 -1.45 13.92 4.11
C ASP A 324 -0.85 12.87 3.14
N ASN A 325 0.35 13.14 2.63
CA ASN A 325 1.04 12.31 1.66
C ASN A 325 1.94 11.23 2.29
N LEU A 326 2.13 11.26 3.61
CA LEU A 326 2.94 10.28 4.33
C LEU A 326 2.14 8.98 4.51
N LYS A 327 2.67 7.87 3.98
CA LYS A 327 2.02 6.56 4.00
C LYS A 327 2.91 5.43 4.52
N ILE A 328 4.21 5.67 4.67
CA ILE A 328 5.15 4.65 5.14
C ILE A 328 5.99 5.20 6.29
N VAL A 329 6.19 4.39 7.32
CA VAL A 329 7.03 4.68 8.47
C VAL A 329 8.14 3.63 8.54
N ASN A 330 9.35 4.00 8.13
CA ASN A 330 10.53 3.16 8.19
C ASN A 330 11.21 3.27 9.57
N ASN A 331 11.48 2.12 10.19
CA ASN A 331 12.17 1.99 11.46
C ASN A 331 13.37 1.05 11.27
N SER A 332 14.54 1.63 11.00
CA SER A 332 15.80 0.90 10.79
C SER A 332 16.67 0.79 12.06
N TRP A 333 16.05 0.92 13.23
CA TRP A 333 16.65 0.89 14.56
C TRP A 333 15.93 -0.12 15.45
N GLY A 334 16.57 -0.51 16.55
CA GLY A 334 16.01 -1.36 17.59
C GLY A 334 16.52 -0.97 18.97
N ILE A 335 15.95 -1.56 20.02
CA ILE A 335 16.44 -1.42 21.40
C ILE A 335 17.71 -2.28 21.54
N GLY A 336 18.69 -1.95 22.38
CA GLY A 336 19.84 -2.83 22.61
C GLY A 336 19.47 -4.11 23.39
N LYS A 337 19.99 -5.28 23.02
CA LYS A 337 19.79 -6.51 23.83
C LYS A 337 20.61 -6.49 25.11
N PRO A 338 20.00 -6.78 26.28
CA PRO A 338 20.78 -7.01 27.51
C PRO A 338 21.55 -8.34 27.40
N LYS A 339 22.81 -8.35 27.90
CA LYS A 339 23.70 -9.53 27.84
C LYS A 339 23.09 -10.78 28.50
N ASN A 340 22.29 -10.59 29.55
CA ASN A 340 21.54 -11.65 30.24
C ASN A 340 20.03 -11.45 29.97
N ALA A 341 19.55 -11.88 28.81
CA ALA A 341 18.16 -11.70 28.40
C ALA A 341 17.22 -12.77 28.98
N ASN A 342 16.21 -12.35 29.72
CA ASN A 342 15.07 -13.20 30.10
C ASN A 342 14.32 -13.68 28.83
N SER A 343 13.88 -14.95 28.78
CA SER A 343 13.15 -15.53 27.64
C SER A 343 11.87 -14.79 27.25
N ASN A 344 11.27 -14.03 28.18
CA ASN A 344 10.11 -13.17 27.95
C ASN A 344 10.41 -11.94 27.06
N LEU A 345 11.67 -11.50 26.94
CA LEU A 345 12.06 -10.39 26.04
C LEU A 345 11.79 -10.72 24.56
N PHE A 346 11.80 -12.00 24.23
CA PHE A 346 11.55 -12.52 22.88
C PHE A 346 10.09 -12.96 22.69
N LYS A 347 9.18 -12.51 23.56
CA LYS A 347 7.73 -12.75 23.47
C LYS A 347 6.98 -11.43 23.34
N TYR A 348 5.75 -11.50 22.84
CA TYR A 348 4.90 -10.32 22.64
C TYR A 348 4.82 -9.47 23.91
N ASN A 349 5.00 -8.16 23.78
CA ASN A 349 5.27 -7.26 24.90
C ASN A 349 4.66 -5.86 24.68
N TYR A 350 4.88 -4.92 25.59
CA TYR A 350 4.27 -3.58 25.50
C TYR A 350 4.75 -2.75 24.30
N TYR A 351 6.00 -2.92 23.84
CA TYR A 351 6.52 -2.21 22.67
C TYR A 351 5.85 -2.67 21.36
N SER A 352 5.77 -3.99 21.17
CA SER A 352 5.08 -4.59 20.02
C SER A 352 3.56 -4.33 20.06
N ARG A 353 2.94 -4.37 21.25
CA ARG A 353 1.53 -3.98 21.45
C ARG A 353 1.26 -2.52 21.12
N PHE A 354 2.17 -1.61 21.44
CA PHE A 354 2.04 -0.20 21.08
C PHE A 354 1.98 -0.02 19.55
N LEU A 355 2.92 -0.61 18.81
CA LEU A 355 2.93 -0.55 17.34
C LEU A 355 1.74 -1.26 16.69
N ASP A 356 1.26 -2.35 17.29
CA ASP A 356 0.05 -3.02 16.79
C ASP A 356 -1.21 -2.19 16.99
N LEU A 357 -1.41 -1.60 18.18
CA LEU A 357 -2.50 -0.66 18.42
C LEU A 357 -2.43 0.54 17.50
N LEU A 358 -1.23 1.08 17.29
CA LEU A 358 -0.99 2.20 16.39
C LEU A 358 -1.40 1.83 14.95
N THR A 359 -0.81 0.78 14.39
CA THR A 359 -1.10 0.34 13.02
C THR A 359 -2.58 -0.06 12.83
N ALA A 360 -3.23 -0.58 13.88
CA ALA A 360 -4.66 -0.92 13.83
C ALA A 360 -5.59 0.31 13.77
N ASN A 361 -5.14 1.48 14.25
CA ASN A 361 -5.87 2.73 14.15
C ASN A 361 -5.51 3.53 12.87
N GLU A 362 -4.30 3.36 12.35
CA GLU A 362 -3.78 4.11 11.19
C GLU A 362 -3.93 3.34 9.86
N ARG A 363 -5.16 3.28 9.33
CA ARG A 363 -5.51 2.52 8.11
C ARG A 363 -4.63 2.84 6.88
N ASP A 364 -4.16 4.08 6.79
CA ASP A 364 -3.35 4.60 5.68
C ASP A 364 -1.85 4.35 5.84
N LEU A 365 -1.36 4.04 7.05
CA LEU A 365 0.07 3.92 7.34
C LEU A 365 0.57 2.47 7.26
N ILE A 366 1.76 2.32 6.70
CA ILE A 366 2.49 1.06 6.65
C ILE A 366 3.76 1.21 7.50
N PHE A 367 3.85 0.45 8.58
CA PHE A 367 5.06 0.39 9.42
C PHE A 367 6.00 -0.69 8.88
N VAL A 368 7.21 -0.30 8.51
CA VAL A 368 8.27 -1.20 8.02
C VAL A 368 9.42 -1.18 9.03
N ILE A 369 9.79 -2.35 9.54
CA ILE A 369 10.76 -2.49 10.64
C ILE A 369 11.89 -3.41 10.21
N ALA A 370 13.14 -3.06 10.54
CA ALA A 370 14.29 -3.93 10.37
C ALA A 370 14.28 -5.04 11.44
N ALA A 371 14.51 -6.31 11.05
CA ALA A 371 14.46 -7.43 12.01
C ALA A 371 15.58 -7.43 13.07
N GLY A 372 16.59 -6.57 12.95
CA GLY A 372 17.78 -6.53 13.82
C GLY A 372 18.94 -7.37 13.29
N ASN A 373 20.11 -7.17 13.89
CA ASN A 373 21.41 -7.65 13.39
C ASN A 373 22.04 -8.74 14.29
N GLU A 374 21.20 -9.59 14.87
CA GLU A 374 21.55 -10.45 16.00
C GLU A 374 21.78 -11.93 15.59
N GLY A 375 21.73 -12.25 14.29
CA GLY A 375 21.68 -13.60 13.74
C GLY A 375 22.87 -14.53 14.03
N ASN A 376 24.04 -13.96 14.38
CA ASN A 376 25.25 -14.66 14.79
C ASN A 376 25.50 -14.64 16.31
N THR A 377 24.59 -14.07 17.09
CA THR A 377 24.68 -14.10 18.55
C THR A 377 24.09 -15.40 19.10
N ASN A 378 24.34 -15.67 20.39
CA ASN A 378 23.69 -16.78 21.10
C ASN A 378 22.16 -16.62 21.22
N LEU A 379 21.60 -15.46 20.87
CA LEU A 379 20.18 -15.12 21.01
C LEU A 379 19.65 -14.48 19.71
N PRO A 380 19.60 -15.21 18.58
CA PRO A 380 19.32 -14.65 17.25
C PRO A 380 17.82 -14.40 17.02
N LYS A 381 17.11 -13.86 18.02
CA LYS A 381 15.65 -13.73 18.07
C LYS A 381 15.17 -12.28 18.00
N LEU A 382 13.98 -12.07 17.43
CA LEU A 382 13.22 -10.82 17.50
C LEU A 382 12.86 -10.44 18.95
N PHE A 383 12.78 -9.14 19.23
CA PHE A 383 12.50 -8.59 20.56
C PHE A 383 11.98 -7.14 20.43
N GLY A 384 11.43 -6.57 21.52
CA GLY A 384 10.97 -5.18 21.52
C GLY A 384 9.88 -4.90 20.47
N PHE A 385 10.11 -3.87 19.63
CA PHE A 385 9.19 -3.43 18.57
C PHE A 385 9.05 -4.44 17.43
N ASP A 386 10.13 -5.15 17.11
CA ASP A 386 10.26 -6.15 16.04
C ASP A 386 9.27 -7.33 16.19
N LEU A 387 8.63 -7.46 17.35
CA LEU A 387 7.64 -8.48 17.65
C LEU A 387 6.21 -8.13 17.20
N SER A 388 5.97 -6.90 16.71
CA SER A 388 4.68 -6.42 16.22
C SER A 388 4.11 -7.31 15.11
N TYR A 389 2.84 -7.70 15.23
CA TYR A 389 2.15 -8.47 14.20
C TYR A 389 1.64 -7.61 13.04
N ASN A 390 1.23 -6.35 13.28
CA ASN A 390 0.69 -5.47 12.24
C ASN A 390 1.76 -4.86 11.33
N SER A 391 3.02 -4.84 11.76
CA SER A 391 4.14 -4.29 10.99
C SER A 391 4.65 -5.23 9.90
N ILE A 392 5.33 -4.67 8.90
CA ILE A 392 6.12 -5.41 7.90
C ILE A 392 7.54 -5.52 8.43
N LEU A 393 7.89 -6.70 8.95
CA LEU A 393 9.23 -6.96 9.46
C LEU A 393 10.13 -7.52 8.36
N VAL A 394 11.30 -6.91 8.17
CA VAL A 394 12.20 -7.21 7.05
C VAL A 394 13.53 -7.77 7.57
N GLY A 395 13.80 -9.03 7.24
CA GLY A 395 15.11 -9.67 7.44
C GLY A 395 16.06 -9.38 6.28
N SER A 396 17.32 -9.81 6.42
CA SER A 396 18.36 -9.55 5.42
C SER A 396 18.76 -10.79 4.63
N ASN A 397 18.85 -10.64 3.30
CA ASN A 397 19.65 -11.52 2.43
C ASN A 397 20.95 -10.84 1.97
N ASN A 398 21.84 -11.62 1.37
CA ASN A 398 23.07 -11.15 0.72
C ASN A 398 22.92 -11.15 -0.82
N ASP A 399 23.98 -10.72 -1.51
CA ASP A 399 24.05 -10.64 -2.98
C ASP A 399 23.86 -12.03 -3.62
N ASP A 400 24.37 -13.08 -2.96
CA ASP A 400 24.19 -14.50 -3.31
C ASP A 400 22.77 -15.05 -3.06
N LYS A 401 21.78 -14.20 -2.77
CA LYS A 401 20.39 -14.62 -2.46
C LYS A 401 20.31 -15.64 -1.32
N SER A 402 21.23 -15.57 -0.36
CA SER A 402 21.25 -16.40 0.85
C SER A 402 20.88 -15.55 2.07
N LEU A 403 20.33 -16.16 3.13
CA LEU A 403 20.08 -15.48 4.41
C LEU A 403 21.38 -14.85 4.96
N SER A 404 21.36 -13.56 5.30
CA SER A 404 22.52 -12.89 5.89
C SER A 404 22.78 -13.43 7.30
N TRP A 405 24.05 -13.72 7.61
CA TRP A 405 24.46 -14.26 8.92
C TRP A 405 24.03 -13.40 10.11
N PHE A 406 23.91 -12.08 9.93
CA PHE A 406 23.48 -11.15 10.97
C PHE A 406 21.96 -11.03 11.09
N SER A 407 21.14 -11.51 10.15
CA SER A 407 19.69 -11.31 10.21
C SER A 407 19.12 -12.01 11.45
N SER A 408 18.41 -11.26 12.31
CA SER A 408 17.62 -11.89 13.36
C SER A 408 16.56 -12.83 12.76
N ARG A 409 16.20 -13.82 13.57
CA ARG A 409 15.20 -14.86 13.31
C ARG A 409 14.06 -14.73 14.31
N GLY A 410 13.05 -15.55 14.14
CA GLY A 410 11.76 -15.46 14.81
C GLY A 410 11.76 -15.56 16.33
N SER A 411 10.60 -15.19 16.82
CA SER A 411 9.97 -15.34 18.13
C SER A 411 10.48 -16.41 19.10
N ASN A 412 10.25 -16.23 20.40
CA ASN A 412 9.79 -17.34 21.26
C ASN A 412 8.27 -17.59 21.12
N THR A 413 7.61 -16.87 20.21
CA THR A 413 6.18 -16.94 19.87
C THR A 413 6.02 -16.91 18.34
N TYR A 414 4.90 -16.44 17.83
CA TYR A 414 4.55 -16.51 16.40
C TYR A 414 5.08 -15.35 15.55
N SER A 415 5.77 -14.36 16.13
CA SER A 415 6.36 -13.25 15.37
C SER A 415 7.61 -13.72 14.62
N SER A 416 7.69 -13.44 13.32
CA SER A 416 8.81 -13.78 12.44
C SER A 416 9.03 -12.64 11.43
N PRO A 417 10.20 -12.53 10.78
CA PRO A 417 10.32 -11.71 9.57
C PRO A 417 9.22 -12.09 8.58
N LEU A 418 8.59 -11.10 7.95
CA LEU A 418 7.66 -11.38 6.85
C LEU A 418 8.46 -11.86 5.64
N ILE A 419 9.50 -11.11 5.28
CA ILE A 419 10.22 -11.24 4.01
C ILE A 419 11.70 -10.83 4.19
N LEU A 420 12.58 -11.33 3.32
CA LEU A 420 13.97 -10.92 3.23
C LEU A 420 14.16 -9.89 2.11
N ALA A 421 14.99 -8.89 2.36
CA ALA A 421 15.54 -7.99 1.35
C ALA A 421 17.05 -7.80 1.56
N ASN A 422 17.79 -7.44 0.51
CA ASN A 422 19.24 -7.32 0.63
C ASN A 422 19.59 -6.17 1.58
N GLY A 423 20.36 -6.48 2.62
CA GLY A 423 20.91 -5.55 3.60
C GLY A 423 22.43 -5.68 3.73
N SER A 424 23.12 -6.31 2.79
CA SER A 424 24.53 -6.69 2.91
C SER A 424 25.41 -5.84 1.99
N SER A 425 26.59 -5.42 2.45
CA SER A 425 27.65 -4.87 1.59
C SER A 425 27.31 -3.59 0.79
N TYR A 426 26.30 -2.82 1.18
CA TYR A 426 25.89 -1.58 0.49
C TYR A 426 27.07 -0.61 0.33
N PRO A 427 27.42 -0.18 -0.89
CA PRO A 427 28.56 0.70 -1.16
C PRO A 427 28.21 2.17 -0.88
N PHE A 428 28.22 2.53 0.40
CA PHE A 428 28.09 3.90 0.87
C PHE A 428 29.40 4.70 0.68
N LYS A 429 29.33 6.03 0.77
CA LYS A 429 30.37 6.98 0.30
C LYS A 429 31.80 6.63 0.70
N ASN A 430 32.01 6.18 1.94
CA ASN A 430 33.32 5.92 2.52
C ASN A 430 33.50 4.46 3.01
N SER A 431 32.51 3.58 2.81
CA SER A 431 32.49 2.25 3.42
C SER A 431 31.43 1.34 2.81
N ARG A 432 31.69 0.03 2.73
CA ARG A 432 30.61 -0.95 2.60
C ARG A 432 30.00 -1.24 3.96
N LYS A 433 28.67 -1.18 4.10
CA LYS A 433 27.97 -1.49 5.36
C LYS A 433 26.93 -2.60 5.16
N SER A 434 26.63 -3.30 6.26
CA SER A 434 25.66 -4.38 6.32
C SER A 434 24.75 -4.21 7.53
N GLY A 435 23.49 -4.62 7.39
CA GLY A 435 22.47 -4.58 8.44
C GLY A 435 21.05 -4.66 7.85
N THR A 436 20.12 -5.25 8.59
CA THR A 436 18.67 -5.22 8.26
C THR A 436 18.11 -3.80 8.16
N SER A 437 18.80 -2.85 8.81
CA SER A 437 18.65 -1.40 8.64
C SER A 437 18.75 -0.91 7.18
N TYR A 438 19.34 -1.67 6.26
CA TYR A 438 19.36 -1.39 4.81
C TYR A 438 18.38 -2.27 4.01
N SER A 439 17.92 -3.40 4.56
CA SER A 439 16.83 -4.22 4.00
C SER A 439 15.46 -3.53 4.13
N ALA A 440 15.15 -2.99 5.30
CA ALA A 440 13.90 -2.29 5.58
C ALA A 440 13.64 -1.05 4.67
N PRO A 441 14.61 -0.15 4.42
CA PRO A 441 14.41 0.99 3.52
C PRO A 441 14.22 0.57 2.06
N PHE A 442 14.86 -0.52 1.62
CA PHE A 442 14.59 -1.06 0.28
C PHE A 442 13.12 -1.44 0.12
N VAL A 443 12.58 -2.25 1.04
CA VAL A 443 11.15 -2.60 1.05
C VAL A 443 10.25 -1.36 1.19
N SER A 444 10.67 -0.37 1.96
CA SER A 444 9.93 0.90 2.12
C SER A 444 9.83 1.69 0.81
N GLY A 445 10.92 1.77 0.04
CA GLY A 445 10.92 2.40 -1.29
C GLY A 445 10.11 1.62 -2.32
N VAL A 446 10.18 0.28 -2.29
CA VAL A 446 9.37 -0.58 -3.17
C VAL A 446 7.88 -0.40 -2.86
N LEU A 447 7.49 -0.38 -1.59
CA LEU A 447 6.12 -0.12 -1.19
C LEU A 447 5.63 1.28 -1.61
N ALA A 448 6.50 2.30 -1.55
CA ALA A 448 6.17 3.65 -2.04
C ALA A 448 5.87 3.67 -3.55
N ASN A 449 6.61 2.90 -4.36
CA ASN A 449 6.28 2.68 -5.76
C ASN A 449 4.91 2.00 -5.91
N THR A 450 4.63 0.94 -5.12
CA THR A 450 3.36 0.20 -5.24
C THR A 450 2.13 1.06 -4.90
N LEU A 451 2.24 2.01 -3.96
CA LEU A 451 1.16 2.95 -3.61
C LEU A 451 0.80 3.89 -4.78
N ILE A 452 1.71 4.09 -5.72
CA ILE A 452 1.46 4.84 -6.97
C ILE A 452 0.92 3.89 -8.05
N GLN A 453 1.63 2.79 -8.34
CA GLN A 453 1.29 1.84 -9.40
C GLN A 453 -0.08 1.16 -9.21
N TYR A 454 -0.37 0.74 -7.97
CA TYR A 454 -1.54 -0.06 -7.63
C TYR A 454 -2.51 0.72 -6.73
N LYS A 455 -2.56 2.05 -6.89
CA LYS A 455 -3.39 2.98 -6.12
C LYS A 455 -4.85 2.50 -5.95
N GLU A 456 -5.46 1.97 -7.01
CA GLU A 456 -6.84 1.47 -6.98
C GLU A 456 -7.00 0.20 -6.11
N LYS A 457 -5.96 -0.62 -5.97
CA LYS A 457 -5.96 -1.78 -5.05
C LYS A 457 -5.88 -1.31 -3.60
N TYR A 458 -5.05 -0.30 -3.31
CA TYR A 458 -4.95 0.29 -1.97
C TYR A 458 -6.25 1.00 -1.54
N LYS A 459 -7.00 1.63 -2.46
CA LYS A 459 -8.34 2.19 -2.17
C LYS A 459 -9.38 1.19 -1.65
N LEU A 460 -9.15 -0.12 -1.76
CA LEU A 460 -10.09 -1.13 -1.26
C LEU A 460 -10.21 -1.10 0.28
N GLY A 461 -9.16 -0.67 0.98
CA GLY A 461 -9.18 -0.50 2.43
C GLY A 461 -7.81 -0.25 3.06
N ILE A 462 -7.42 -1.07 4.04
CA ILE A 462 -6.25 -0.85 4.89
C ILE A 462 -4.93 -1.15 4.16
N ASN A 463 -4.04 -0.16 4.10
CA ASN A 463 -2.78 -0.24 3.36
C ASN A 463 -1.83 -1.32 3.88
N SER A 464 -1.70 -1.47 5.21
CA SER A 464 -0.77 -2.41 5.84
C SER A 464 -1.08 -3.87 5.50
N ILE A 465 -2.35 -4.29 5.57
CA ILE A 465 -2.74 -5.68 5.28
C ILE A 465 -2.67 -5.99 3.78
N ILE A 466 -3.00 -5.00 2.92
CA ILE A 466 -2.86 -5.09 1.46
C ILE A 466 -1.38 -5.30 1.09
N ALA A 467 -0.49 -4.48 1.65
CA ALA A 467 0.95 -4.59 1.45
C ALA A 467 1.51 -5.93 1.96
N LYS A 468 1.13 -6.36 3.17
CA LYS A 468 1.54 -7.67 3.73
C LYS A 468 1.12 -8.84 2.84
N ALA A 469 -0.13 -8.85 2.37
CA ALA A 469 -0.62 -9.89 1.48
C ALA A 469 0.17 -9.93 0.16
N ALA A 470 0.30 -8.78 -0.53
CA ALA A 470 1.02 -8.70 -1.80
C ALA A 470 2.50 -9.10 -1.68
N LEU A 471 3.22 -8.59 -0.67
CA LEU A 471 4.62 -8.97 -0.42
C LEU A 471 4.78 -10.45 -0.11
N GLY A 472 3.87 -11.02 0.69
CA GLY A 472 3.93 -12.43 1.11
C GLY A 472 4.06 -13.41 -0.05
N VAL A 473 3.32 -13.18 -1.14
CA VAL A 473 3.38 -14.02 -2.34
C VAL A 473 4.41 -13.54 -3.37
N SER A 474 4.84 -12.28 -3.28
CA SER A 474 5.90 -11.70 -4.13
C SER A 474 7.30 -12.13 -3.68
N SER A 475 7.48 -13.43 -3.45
CA SER A 475 8.66 -14.01 -2.81
C SER A 475 9.18 -15.24 -3.53
N THR A 476 10.48 -15.51 -3.42
CA THR A 476 11.14 -16.77 -3.78
C THR A 476 11.85 -17.33 -2.57
N ASN A 477 12.11 -18.63 -2.52
CA ASN A 477 12.97 -19.20 -1.48
C ASN A 477 14.38 -18.57 -1.55
N GLU A 478 15.08 -18.52 -0.41
CA GLU A 478 16.52 -18.22 -0.42
C GLU A 478 17.31 -19.40 -1.03
N LYS A 479 18.51 -19.13 -1.54
CA LYS A 479 19.33 -20.05 -2.35
C LYS A 479 19.51 -21.43 -1.72
N ASN A 480 19.63 -21.51 -0.41
CA ASN A 480 19.89 -22.76 0.31
C ASN A 480 18.60 -23.46 0.80
N ASP A 481 17.46 -22.77 0.75
CA ASP A 481 16.16 -23.33 1.14
C ASP A 481 15.54 -24.17 0.03
N LYS A 482 15.61 -25.49 0.20
CA LYS A 482 15.04 -26.49 -0.70
C LYS A 482 13.59 -26.88 -0.36
N THR A 483 12.94 -26.18 0.57
CA THR A 483 11.57 -26.45 0.99
C THR A 483 10.58 -26.12 -0.14
N LEU A 484 10.08 -27.16 -0.81
CA LEU A 484 9.13 -27.03 -1.91
C LEU A 484 7.74 -26.59 -1.46
N GLU A 485 7.33 -26.93 -0.23
CA GLU A 485 6.01 -26.68 0.32
C GLU A 485 6.10 -26.00 1.70
N LYS A 486 5.35 -24.92 1.91
CA LYS A 486 5.29 -24.19 3.19
C LYS A 486 3.83 -23.96 3.59
N ASN A 487 3.54 -24.07 4.88
CA ASN A 487 2.19 -23.85 5.43
C ASN A 487 2.12 -22.79 6.56
N ARG A 488 3.20 -22.03 6.72
CA ARG A 488 3.40 -20.97 7.72
C ARG A 488 4.60 -20.11 7.31
N LEU A 489 4.82 -18.99 8.02
CA LEU A 489 6.09 -18.26 7.96
C LEU A 489 7.23 -19.10 8.55
N ASP A 490 8.35 -19.19 7.83
CA ASP A 490 9.60 -19.72 8.37
C ASP A 490 10.18 -18.73 9.41
N PRO A 491 10.59 -19.18 10.62
CA PRO A 491 11.16 -18.28 11.61
C PRO A 491 12.42 -17.53 11.15
N SER A 492 13.26 -18.11 10.29
CA SER A 492 14.54 -17.52 9.88
C SER A 492 14.40 -16.58 8.68
N GLN A 493 13.51 -16.90 7.74
CA GLN A 493 13.43 -16.26 6.41
C GLN A 493 12.01 -15.77 6.00
N GLY A 494 10.98 -16.00 6.82
CA GLY A 494 9.61 -15.61 6.52
C GLY A 494 9.04 -16.37 5.32
N VAL A 495 8.54 -15.64 4.31
CA VAL A 495 8.13 -16.21 3.02
C VAL A 495 9.32 -16.46 2.06
N GLY A 496 10.51 -15.97 2.41
CA GLY A 496 11.71 -15.97 1.59
C GLY A 496 12.12 -14.56 1.13
N ILE A 497 12.87 -14.49 0.04
CA ILE A 497 13.42 -13.27 -0.55
C ILE A 497 12.37 -12.56 -1.40
N LEU A 498 12.25 -11.23 -1.26
CA LEU A 498 11.44 -10.39 -2.13
C LEU A 498 11.88 -10.57 -3.58
N ASN A 499 10.94 -10.93 -4.45
CA ASN A 499 11.07 -10.93 -5.89
C ASN A 499 10.15 -9.84 -6.45
N TYR A 500 10.72 -8.70 -6.81
CA TYR A 500 9.98 -7.53 -7.28
C TYR A 500 9.08 -7.82 -8.49
N GLN A 501 9.52 -8.66 -9.42
CA GLN A 501 8.79 -8.96 -10.67
C GLN A 501 7.43 -9.64 -10.40
N LYS A 502 7.27 -10.29 -9.24
CA LYS A 502 5.99 -10.90 -8.83
C LYS A 502 4.93 -9.92 -8.34
N LEU A 503 5.31 -8.69 -7.97
CA LEU A 503 4.39 -7.71 -7.38
C LEU A 503 3.19 -7.44 -8.29
N TRP A 504 3.41 -7.37 -9.62
CA TRP A 504 2.34 -7.20 -10.60
C TRP A 504 1.28 -8.32 -10.52
N SER A 505 1.72 -9.58 -10.52
CA SER A 505 0.81 -10.73 -10.39
C SER A 505 0.08 -10.72 -9.04
N ALA A 506 0.80 -10.42 -7.95
CA ALA A 506 0.23 -10.33 -6.61
C ALA A 506 -0.87 -9.26 -6.50
N PHE A 507 -0.59 -8.02 -6.93
CA PHE A 507 -1.58 -6.94 -6.87
C PHE A 507 -2.76 -7.18 -7.82
N ASN A 508 -2.56 -7.78 -8.99
CA ASN A 508 -3.66 -8.14 -9.89
C ASN A 508 -4.59 -9.17 -9.24
N ASN A 509 -4.03 -10.22 -8.64
CA ASN A 509 -4.75 -11.28 -7.95
C ASN A 509 -5.32 -10.86 -6.58
N LEU A 510 -5.00 -9.66 -6.07
CA LEU A 510 -5.41 -9.23 -4.73
C LEU A 510 -6.94 -9.11 -4.59
N LYS A 511 -7.46 -9.75 -3.53
CA LYS A 511 -8.86 -9.71 -3.09
C LYS A 511 -8.93 -9.14 -1.67
N TYR A 512 -9.67 -8.06 -1.50
CA TYR A 512 -9.98 -7.44 -0.22
C TYR A 512 -11.33 -7.96 0.28
N ILE A 513 -11.39 -8.47 1.51
CA ILE A 513 -12.55 -9.18 2.06
C ILE A 513 -13.03 -8.43 3.31
N ARG A 514 -14.30 -7.99 3.33
CA ARG A 514 -14.95 -7.49 4.53
C ARG A 514 -15.75 -8.61 5.18
N TRP A 515 -15.13 -9.28 6.14
CA TRP A 515 -15.71 -10.43 6.83
C TRP A 515 -16.67 -9.98 7.94
N THR A 516 -17.91 -10.45 7.85
CA THR A 516 -18.94 -10.34 8.91
C THR A 516 -19.38 -11.74 9.32
N ASP A 517 -20.27 -11.88 10.31
CA ASP A 517 -20.88 -13.18 10.64
C ASP A 517 -22.11 -13.53 9.78
N SER A 518 -22.48 -12.67 8.82
CA SER A 518 -23.55 -12.92 7.85
C SER A 518 -23.23 -14.10 6.92
N SER A 519 -24.25 -14.64 6.25
CA SER A 519 -24.07 -15.53 5.09
C SER A 519 -23.26 -14.88 3.99
N ASP A 520 -23.42 -13.57 3.81
CA ASP A 520 -22.87 -12.81 2.70
C ASP A 520 -21.83 -11.79 3.17
N VAL A 521 -20.75 -11.68 2.41
CA VAL A 521 -19.60 -10.81 2.70
C VAL A 521 -19.16 -10.09 1.43
N LEU A 522 -18.50 -8.94 1.58
CA LEU A 522 -17.99 -8.19 0.43
C LEU A 522 -16.57 -8.66 0.08
N VAL A 523 -16.34 -8.98 -1.19
CA VAL A 523 -15.02 -9.25 -1.78
C VAL A 523 -14.81 -8.24 -2.91
N ASN A 524 -13.82 -7.36 -2.80
CA ASN A 524 -13.60 -6.22 -3.72
C ASN A 524 -14.87 -5.36 -3.96
N ASN A 525 -15.67 -5.16 -2.90
CA ASN A 525 -16.99 -4.50 -2.92
C ASN A 525 -18.11 -5.24 -3.69
N LEU A 526 -17.91 -6.50 -4.10
CA LEU A 526 -18.96 -7.38 -4.63
C LEU A 526 -19.44 -8.34 -3.55
N TRP A 527 -20.75 -8.56 -3.44
CA TRP A 527 -21.31 -9.53 -2.50
C TRP A 527 -20.99 -10.96 -2.93
N LYS A 528 -20.55 -11.77 -1.96
CA LYS A 528 -20.28 -13.20 -2.14
C LYS A 528 -20.80 -14.00 -0.95
N SER A 529 -21.62 -15.00 -1.23
CA SER A 529 -22.14 -15.91 -0.22
C SER A 529 -21.07 -16.89 0.25
N LYS A 530 -21.10 -17.19 1.54
CA LYS A 530 -20.34 -18.27 2.16
C LYS A 530 -20.94 -19.64 1.82
N ASN A 531 -20.10 -20.65 1.94
CA ASN A 531 -20.48 -22.06 1.91
C ASN A 531 -21.29 -22.43 3.16
N VAL A 532 -21.95 -23.60 3.15
CA VAL A 532 -22.79 -24.10 4.27
C VAL A 532 -21.98 -24.27 5.57
N ASP A 533 -20.70 -24.62 5.47
CA ASP A 533 -19.74 -24.68 6.60
C ASP A 533 -19.25 -23.31 7.08
N LYS A 534 -19.80 -22.22 6.52
CA LYS A 534 -19.46 -20.82 6.78
C LYS A 534 -18.03 -20.43 6.38
N SER A 535 -17.36 -21.25 5.56
CA SER A 535 -16.15 -20.88 4.82
C SER A 535 -16.51 -20.03 3.59
N LEU A 536 -15.51 -19.40 2.98
CA LEU A 536 -15.68 -18.55 1.80
C LEU A 536 -14.69 -18.98 0.71
N THR A 537 -15.20 -19.53 -0.39
CA THR A 537 -14.40 -19.76 -1.60
C THR A 537 -14.09 -18.42 -2.25
N ILE A 538 -12.82 -18.02 -2.27
CA ILE A 538 -12.36 -16.73 -2.82
C ILE A 538 -12.24 -16.81 -4.33
N GLU A 539 -11.51 -17.82 -4.84
CA GLU A 539 -11.23 -17.98 -6.25
C GLU A 539 -11.16 -19.45 -6.65
N ARG A 540 -11.46 -19.75 -7.92
CA ARG A 540 -11.22 -21.05 -8.55
C ARG A 540 -10.14 -20.92 -9.61
N LEU A 541 -9.09 -21.73 -9.51
CA LEU A 541 -7.91 -21.67 -10.37
C LEU A 541 -7.79 -22.96 -11.19
N GLN A 542 -7.51 -22.82 -12.49
CA GLN A 542 -7.03 -23.93 -13.31
C GLN A 542 -5.51 -23.98 -13.23
N LEU A 543 -4.97 -25.08 -12.71
CA LEU A 543 -3.55 -25.27 -12.45
C LEU A 543 -3.06 -26.54 -13.16
N LYS A 544 -1.79 -26.52 -13.58
CA LYS A 544 -1.13 -27.64 -14.24
C LYS A 544 -0.08 -28.25 -13.33
N LYS A 545 0.20 -29.54 -13.52
CA LYS A 545 1.32 -30.23 -12.91
C LYS A 545 2.63 -29.49 -13.19
N GLY A 546 3.37 -29.21 -12.13
CA GLY A 546 4.58 -28.38 -12.17
C GLY A 546 4.34 -26.89 -11.87
N ASP A 547 3.09 -26.43 -11.75
CA ASP A 547 2.84 -25.08 -11.21
C ASP A 547 3.29 -25.01 -9.72
N ASN A 548 3.76 -23.86 -9.27
CA ASN A 548 3.97 -23.51 -7.86
C ASN A 548 3.04 -22.36 -7.49
N LEU A 549 2.14 -22.60 -6.53
CA LEU A 549 1.20 -21.59 -6.07
C LEU A 549 1.65 -21.05 -4.71
N ARG A 550 1.89 -19.74 -4.64
CA ARG A 550 2.04 -19.02 -3.37
C ARG A 550 0.74 -18.26 -3.08
N ILE A 551 0.20 -18.41 -1.88
CA ILE A 551 -1.02 -17.72 -1.41
C ILE A 551 -0.74 -17.11 -0.04
N SER A 552 -1.22 -15.89 0.20
CA SER A 552 -1.17 -15.22 1.50
C SER A 552 -2.54 -14.68 1.90
N LEU A 553 -2.78 -14.60 3.21
CA LEU A 553 -3.93 -13.92 3.81
C LEU A 553 -3.41 -13.04 4.95
N SER A 554 -3.83 -11.78 5.03
CA SER A 554 -3.43 -10.88 6.13
C SER A 554 -4.61 -10.07 6.65
N TRP A 555 -4.58 -9.79 7.96
CA TRP A 555 -5.58 -8.96 8.64
C TRP A 555 -4.93 -8.15 9.77
N LEU A 556 -5.67 -7.20 10.34
CA LEU A 556 -5.19 -6.47 11.51
C LEU A 556 -5.34 -7.32 12.78
N PHE A 557 -4.23 -7.48 13.48
CA PHE A 557 -4.21 -7.93 14.87
C PHE A 557 -4.78 -6.81 15.75
N LYS A 558 -5.76 -7.16 16.60
CA LYS A 558 -6.45 -6.24 17.51
C LYS A 558 -6.14 -6.66 18.96
N PRO A 559 -5.04 -6.20 19.57
CA PRO A 559 -4.76 -6.47 20.98
C PRO A 559 -5.81 -5.81 21.87
N SER A 560 -6.10 -6.41 23.03
CA SER A 560 -7.09 -5.89 23.98
C SER A 560 -6.70 -4.49 24.49
N SER A 561 -7.68 -3.59 24.62
CA SER A 561 -7.45 -2.15 24.80
C SER A 561 -7.00 -1.73 26.21
N SER A 562 -7.08 -2.61 27.20
CA SER A 562 -6.79 -2.28 28.60
C SER A 562 -5.29 -2.33 28.95
N THR A 563 -4.61 -1.18 28.92
CA THR A 563 -3.76 -0.64 30.01
C THR A 563 -2.92 0.54 29.54
N VAL A 564 -2.72 1.51 30.45
CA VAL A 564 -1.73 2.59 30.35
C VAL A 564 -0.32 1.99 30.23
N TYR A 565 0.53 2.54 29.37
CA TYR A 565 1.93 2.15 29.27
C TYR A 565 2.63 2.27 30.64
N ARG A 566 3.30 1.20 31.08
CA ARG A 566 4.13 1.18 32.29
C ARG A 566 5.50 0.62 31.95
N TRP A 567 6.52 1.47 31.97
CA TRP A 567 7.90 1.11 31.61
C TRP A 567 8.45 -0.07 32.45
N GLU A 568 8.04 -0.15 33.72
CA GLU A 568 8.34 -1.25 34.66
C GLU A 568 7.90 -2.62 34.14
N GLN A 569 6.94 -2.66 33.22
CA GLN A 569 6.35 -3.89 32.66
C GLN A 569 6.80 -4.18 31.22
N ASN A 570 7.75 -3.42 30.65
CA ASN A 570 8.17 -3.55 29.25
C ASN A 570 8.58 -4.97 28.83
N ASN A 571 9.09 -5.78 29.77
CA ASN A 571 9.56 -7.15 29.52
C ASN A 571 8.53 -8.23 29.90
N LYS A 572 7.29 -7.82 30.23
CA LYS A 572 6.20 -8.73 30.59
C LYS A 572 5.71 -9.46 29.34
N ASP A 573 5.64 -10.78 29.45
CA ASP A 573 4.98 -11.63 28.46
C ASP A 573 3.48 -11.27 28.40
N LEU A 574 3.05 -10.73 27.27
CA LEU A 574 1.67 -10.43 26.95
C LEU A 574 1.04 -11.48 26.03
N THR A 575 1.77 -12.51 25.62
CA THR A 575 1.29 -13.53 24.66
C THR A 575 0.09 -14.28 25.19
N SER A 576 0.07 -14.59 26.49
CA SER A 576 -1.07 -15.23 27.16
C SER A 576 -2.32 -14.34 27.30
N SER A 577 -2.20 -13.02 27.03
CA SER A 577 -3.36 -12.10 27.00
C SER A 577 -4.04 -12.03 25.63
N ILE A 578 -3.52 -12.76 24.64
CA ILE A 578 -4.01 -12.74 23.26
C ILE A 578 -5.12 -13.77 23.08
N ASN A 579 -6.31 -13.29 22.76
CA ASN A 579 -7.44 -14.12 22.36
C ASN A 579 -7.32 -14.42 20.86
N TYR A 580 -6.54 -15.45 20.53
CA TYR A 580 -6.36 -15.89 19.13
C TYR A 580 -7.67 -16.42 18.52
N ASP A 581 -8.52 -17.11 19.30
CA ASP A 581 -9.76 -17.72 18.80
C ASP A 581 -10.71 -16.72 18.13
N GLU A 582 -10.85 -15.52 18.69
CA GLU A 582 -11.73 -14.49 18.13
C GLU A 582 -11.17 -13.81 16.88
N GLN A 583 -9.87 -13.95 16.63
CA GLN A 583 -9.13 -13.21 15.60
C GLN A 583 -8.53 -14.10 14.51
N ASN A 584 -8.49 -15.43 14.69
CA ASN A 584 -7.82 -16.33 13.75
C ASN A 584 -8.66 -16.59 12.49
N PHE A 585 -7.98 -16.71 11.34
CA PHE A 585 -8.52 -17.12 10.06
C PHE A 585 -7.59 -18.16 9.43
N ASN A 586 -8.13 -19.30 8.99
CA ASN A 586 -7.33 -20.27 8.25
C ASN A 586 -7.51 -20.06 6.75
N LEU A 587 -6.38 -20.04 6.04
CA LEU A 587 -6.30 -20.23 4.61
C LEU A 587 -6.28 -21.73 4.28
N ILE A 588 -7.16 -22.14 3.37
CA ILE A 588 -7.34 -23.52 2.90
C ILE A 588 -7.18 -23.54 1.37
N PHE A 589 -6.52 -24.58 0.86
CA PHE A 589 -6.37 -24.84 -0.57
C PHE A 589 -6.73 -26.30 -0.85
N ARG A 590 -7.59 -26.55 -1.85
CA ARG A 590 -8.05 -27.91 -2.21
C ARG A 590 -8.33 -28.05 -3.70
N LYS A 591 -8.30 -29.28 -4.21
CA LYS A 591 -8.85 -29.62 -5.53
C LYS A 591 -10.38 -29.66 -5.44
N THR A 592 -11.09 -29.28 -6.49
CA THR A 592 -12.57 -29.17 -6.50
C THR A 592 -13.30 -30.51 -6.37
N ASP A 593 -12.67 -31.58 -6.83
CA ASP A 593 -13.16 -32.97 -6.85
C ASP A 593 -12.67 -33.81 -5.65
N GLY A 594 -11.88 -33.22 -4.74
CA GLY A 594 -11.10 -33.95 -3.75
C GLY A 594 -11.19 -33.41 -2.32
N ASN A 595 -10.53 -34.14 -1.42
CA ASN A 595 -10.35 -33.73 -0.03
C ASN A 595 -9.45 -32.50 0.10
N ILE A 596 -9.42 -31.89 1.30
CA ILE A 596 -8.56 -30.73 1.61
C ILE A 596 -7.10 -31.07 1.30
N PHE A 597 -6.47 -30.30 0.41
CA PHE A 597 -5.09 -30.57 -0.02
C PHE A 597 -4.09 -29.96 0.97
N LYS A 598 -4.28 -28.68 1.34
CA LYS A 598 -3.48 -27.96 2.34
C LYS A 598 -4.34 -27.02 3.17
N ARG A 599 -3.95 -26.85 4.44
CA ARG A 599 -4.50 -25.86 5.37
C ARG A 599 -3.35 -25.24 6.14
N THR A 600 -3.51 -23.96 6.43
CA THR A 600 -2.62 -23.20 7.32
C THR A 600 -3.14 -23.24 8.76
N GLU A 601 -2.20 -23.24 9.70
CA GLU A 601 -2.48 -23.24 11.14
C GLU A 601 -1.44 -22.33 11.83
N SER A 602 -1.48 -21.02 11.54
CA SER A 602 -0.74 -20.05 12.32
C SER A 602 -1.55 -19.56 13.52
N LEU A 603 -0.83 -18.98 14.48
CA LEU A 603 -1.39 -18.15 15.55
C LEU A 603 -0.80 -16.74 15.41
N ASN A 604 -0.99 -16.16 14.22
CA ASN A 604 -0.53 -14.83 13.81
C ASN A 604 -1.66 -14.14 13.00
N ASN A 605 -1.46 -12.90 12.56
CA ASN A 605 -2.40 -12.16 11.70
C ASN A 605 -2.10 -12.31 10.19
N PHE A 606 -1.43 -13.41 9.83
CA PHE A 606 -0.90 -13.66 8.51
C PHE A 606 -0.75 -15.15 8.25
N GLU A 607 -1.45 -15.66 7.23
CA GLU A 607 -1.29 -17.02 6.74
C GLU A 607 -0.53 -17.07 5.42
N PHE A 608 0.21 -18.15 5.20
CA PHE A 608 0.98 -18.38 3.99
C PHE A 608 0.96 -19.85 3.57
N LEU A 609 0.66 -20.08 2.29
CA LEU A 609 0.85 -21.34 1.60
C LEU A 609 1.86 -21.15 0.46
N GLN A 610 2.77 -22.11 0.33
CA GLN A 610 3.49 -22.41 -0.90
C GLN A 610 3.20 -23.87 -1.23
N VAL A 611 2.64 -24.14 -2.41
CA VAL A 611 2.12 -25.46 -2.80
C VAL A 611 2.58 -25.83 -4.21
N PRO A 612 3.42 -26.86 -4.38
CA PRO A 612 3.69 -27.43 -5.69
C PRO A 612 2.48 -28.24 -6.18
N ILE A 613 2.09 -28.05 -7.43
CA ILE A 613 0.94 -28.71 -8.04
C ILE A 613 1.39 -30.01 -8.70
N THR A 614 0.85 -31.13 -8.22
CA THR A 614 1.23 -32.50 -8.65
C THR A 614 0.36 -33.03 -9.78
N GLU A 615 -0.82 -32.46 -9.98
CA GLU A 615 -1.84 -32.88 -10.95
C GLU A 615 -2.52 -31.68 -11.61
N ASP A 616 -2.82 -31.81 -12.90
CA ASP A 616 -3.70 -30.86 -13.60
C ASP A 616 -5.12 -30.89 -12.98
N GLY A 617 -5.76 -29.73 -12.88
CA GLY A 617 -7.15 -29.65 -12.45
C GLY A 617 -7.60 -28.28 -11.96
N SER A 618 -8.84 -28.24 -11.45
CA SER A 618 -9.43 -27.06 -10.86
C SER A 618 -9.31 -27.09 -9.34
N TYR A 619 -8.80 -26.01 -8.76
CA TYR A 619 -8.51 -25.85 -7.34
C TYR A 619 -9.21 -24.63 -6.75
N GLU A 620 -9.57 -24.67 -5.48
CA GLU A 620 -10.22 -23.59 -4.75
C GLU A 620 -9.28 -22.97 -3.71
N ILE A 621 -9.22 -21.63 -3.67
CA ILE A 621 -8.68 -20.88 -2.53
C ILE A 621 -9.83 -20.52 -1.59
N ILE A 622 -9.74 -20.93 -0.33
CA ILE A 622 -10.83 -20.81 0.66
C ILE A 622 -10.32 -20.12 1.93
N VAL A 623 -11.11 -19.19 2.46
CA VAL A 623 -10.89 -18.56 3.77
C VAL A 623 -11.93 -19.07 4.75
N SER A 624 -11.51 -19.41 5.97
CA SER A 624 -12.38 -19.91 7.03
C SER A 624 -12.09 -19.23 8.36
N LYS A 625 -13.12 -19.01 9.18
CA LYS A 625 -12.97 -18.60 10.58
C LYS A 625 -13.42 -19.76 11.47
N PRO A 626 -12.51 -20.45 12.20
CA PRO A 626 -12.84 -21.68 12.92
C PRO A 626 -13.75 -21.42 14.13
N ASN A 627 -13.46 -20.36 14.89
CA ASN A 627 -14.22 -19.99 16.09
C ASN A 627 -15.08 -18.74 15.83
N GLN A 628 -16.28 -18.96 15.28
CA GLN A 628 -17.28 -17.91 15.07
C GLN A 628 -18.09 -17.65 16.35
N LYS A 629 -17.53 -16.90 17.30
CA LYS A 629 -18.34 -16.20 18.30
C LYS A 629 -19.04 -15.01 17.62
N PRO A 630 -20.35 -14.80 17.86
CA PRO A 630 -21.09 -13.66 17.29
C PRO A 630 -20.43 -12.32 17.63
N SER A 631 -19.92 -11.65 16.61
CA SER A 631 -19.25 -10.36 16.66
C SER A 631 -20.04 -9.35 15.84
N LYS A 632 -20.45 -8.24 16.47
CA LYS A 632 -21.06 -7.10 15.75
C LYS A 632 -20.05 -6.29 14.92
N THR A 633 -18.75 -6.62 14.97
CA THR A 633 -17.72 -5.89 14.25
C THR A 633 -17.22 -6.66 13.04
N GLU A 634 -17.16 -5.96 11.92
CA GLU A 634 -16.49 -6.38 10.69
C GLU A 634 -14.98 -6.57 10.92
N THR A 635 -14.41 -7.58 10.25
CA THR A 635 -12.96 -7.77 10.16
C THR A 635 -12.55 -7.75 8.69
N GLU A 636 -11.63 -6.86 8.36
CA GLU A 636 -11.12 -6.71 7.01
C GLU A 636 -9.85 -7.55 6.81
N LEU A 637 -9.82 -8.28 5.68
CA LEU A 637 -8.72 -9.16 5.28
C LEU A 637 -8.24 -8.76 3.87
N ALA A 638 -6.97 -9.01 3.57
CA ALA A 638 -6.46 -9.01 2.20
C ALA A 638 -5.88 -10.39 1.88
N LEU A 639 -6.30 -10.97 0.75
CA LEU A 639 -5.76 -12.22 0.20
C LEU A 639 -5.10 -11.94 -1.14
N SER A 640 -3.99 -12.63 -1.42
CA SER A 640 -3.24 -12.50 -2.67
C SER A 640 -2.64 -13.86 -3.06
N TRP A 641 -2.40 -14.08 -4.36
CA TRP A 641 -1.65 -15.24 -4.83
C TRP A 641 -0.77 -14.94 -6.04
N THR A 642 0.25 -15.76 -6.26
CA THR A 642 1.08 -15.79 -7.46
C THR A 642 1.27 -17.23 -7.90
N LYS A 643 1.27 -17.47 -9.20
CA LYS A 643 1.48 -18.78 -9.81
C LYS A 643 2.72 -18.74 -10.69
N GLU A 644 3.65 -19.67 -10.48
CA GLU A 644 4.84 -19.88 -11.31
C GLU A 644 4.81 -21.31 -11.89
N ARG A 645 5.69 -21.58 -12.85
CA ARG A 645 5.97 -22.94 -13.32
C ARG A 645 7.38 -23.33 -12.86
N ILE A 646 7.52 -24.50 -12.23
CA ILE A 646 8.80 -25.11 -11.80
C ILE A 646 9.43 -25.83 -12.99
#